data_AF-T0ZPV3-F1
#
_entry.id   AF-T0ZPV3-F1
#
_cell.length_a   1.000
_cell.length_b   1.000
_cell.length_c   1.000
_cell.angle_alpha   90.00
_cell.angle_beta   90.00
_cell.angle_gamma   90.00
#
_symmetry.space_group_name_H-M   'P 1'
#
loop_
_entity.id
_entity.type
_entity.pdbx_description
1 polymer ?
#
loop_
_entity_poly.entity_id
_entity_poly.type
_entity_poly.pdbx_seq_one_letter_code
_entity_poly.pdbx_strand_id
1 'polypeptide(L)'
;ANGVVTTLVPPGALPNPSVYALFRDAQGALWIGTRGGVAVWNNGALSMPPALAPLRAWQINLIAEYPRGTYWFGTQGGLYRLQANTLTRYGASPGSAGARIRALLPLADGALLLGTEDGVRELRAGHISAPAWAAPLRGHFVTSLGWLDHDTLLLTTLDAGLGVLRNGHLRLLTQQDGLPTDNAWAFTSHGGEVYFSSIKGVWRVPLRTLLQPLAAAPGIHAQPVLTGNNRIGGEERTRCCNGGGDGRMLRVGDTLWLPSINGALALDMAAVRAPPGPGTPRIERLRHAQAWYATGATTRLPLGERNIEIEYTAPYLNNATALNFRYRLAGYDNAWVAAGTRRVAWYTHLPPGRYGFAVQARVDQGTWSTPATLEIVIPAHWYEWRWLQVLAGLLLAALLLLAARWRWRHQKLQQQRLEALIAQRTEELRRVNQRLRQANDALTAESLSDPLTGLGNRRLLAQNWHELRCLPQLAVILIDLDHFKRINDRYGHAVGDVVLREVATLIQRLKEPQDMALRWGGEEFLLLLPGLDAGRALVLGERIRLAVRAHRFNDPSLGDMQVTCSLGISHWPLLPTLRERDLDGSIELADFAMYRVKSQGRDATMALVPGAQATLMLLTAPANDIERLVHADVLRWLAPG
;
A
#
# COMPACT_ATOMS: atom_id res chain seq x y z
N ALA A 1 -62.70 -2.40 58.05
CA ALA A 1 -62.88 -0.93 58.05
C ALA A 1 -61.85 -0.21 58.94
N ASN A 2 -61.34 -0.79 60.04
CA ASN A 2 -60.48 -0.05 60.99
C ASN A 2 -59.00 -0.52 61.01
N GLY A 3 -58.54 -1.33 60.04
CA GLY A 3 -57.16 -1.83 59.99
C GLY A 3 -56.74 -2.80 61.10
N VAL A 4 -57.63 -3.16 62.04
CA VAL A 4 -57.34 -4.11 63.11
C VAL A 4 -57.23 -5.53 62.54
N VAL A 5 -56.06 -6.14 62.70
CA VAL A 5 -55.83 -7.56 62.40
C VAL A 5 -56.10 -8.36 63.67
N THR A 6 -57.02 -9.32 63.61
CA THR A 6 -57.30 -10.23 64.72
C THR A 6 -56.96 -11.67 64.32
N THR A 7 -56.42 -12.41 65.28
CA THR A 7 -56.17 -13.85 65.09
C THR A 7 -57.49 -14.60 65.13
N LEU A 8 -57.91 -15.17 64.00
CA LEU A 8 -59.12 -15.98 63.91
C LEU A 8 -58.92 -17.38 64.51
N VAL A 9 -57.79 -18.02 64.18
CA VAL A 9 -57.42 -19.36 64.65
C VAL A 9 -55.96 -19.29 65.13
N PRO A 10 -55.65 -19.69 66.37
CA PRO A 10 -54.27 -19.69 66.85
C PRO A 10 -53.45 -20.75 66.10
N PRO A 11 -52.16 -20.50 65.77
CA PRO A 11 -51.34 -21.43 64.98
C PRO A 11 -51.25 -22.86 65.55
N GLY A 12 -51.26 -22.99 66.88
CA GLY A 12 -51.20 -24.29 67.56
C GLY A 12 -52.48 -25.13 67.49
N ALA A 13 -53.62 -24.55 67.08
CA ALA A 13 -54.86 -25.30 66.90
C ALA A 13 -54.95 -25.97 65.52
N LEU A 14 -54.14 -25.53 64.55
CA LEU A 14 -54.15 -26.09 63.20
C LEU A 14 -53.34 -27.40 63.11
N PRO A 15 -53.67 -28.31 62.17
CA PRO A 15 -52.86 -29.50 61.89
C PRO A 15 -51.40 -29.16 61.57
N ASN A 16 -51.17 -27.99 60.98
CA ASN A 16 -49.86 -27.39 60.81
C ASN A 16 -49.98 -25.86 60.77
N PRO A 17 -49.04 -25.09 61.36
CA PRO A 17 -49.10 -23.62 61.36
C PRO A 17 -48.90 -22.99 59.99
N SER A 18 -48.34 -23.72 59.01
CA SER A 18 -48.16 -23.23 57.64
C SER A 18 -49.44 -23.44 56.83
N VAL A 19 -50.21 -22.36 56.65
CA VAL A 19 -51.42 -22.32 55.82
C VAL A 19 -51.04 -22.02 54.36
N TYR A 20 -51.61 -22.79 53.44
CA TYR A 20 -51.37 -22.69 52.00
C TYR A 20 -52.64 -22.32 51.23
N ALA A 21 -53.80 -22.82 51.68
CA ALA A 21 -55.06 -22.57 51.00
C ALA A 21 -56.15 -22.16 51.98
N LEU A 22 -57.01 -21.23 51.56
CA LEU A 22 -58.17 -20.77 52.30
C LEU A 22 -59.37 -20.76 51.35
N PHE A 23 -60.44 -21.45 51.73
CA PHE A 23 -61.67 -21.50 50.94
C PHE A 23 -62.87 -21.35 51.87
N ARG A 24 -63.77 -20.42 51.56
CA ARG A 24 -65.02 -20.26 52.30
C ARG A 24 -66.15 -20.88 51.49
N ASP A 25 -66.81 -21.88 52.06
CA ASP A 25 -67.91 -22.57 51.38
C ASP A 25 -69.21 -21.76 51.39
N ALA A 26 -70.18 -22.25 50.63
CA ALA A 26 -71.51 -21.68 50.53
C ALA A 26 -72.28 -21.63 51.87
N GLN A 27 -71.92 -22.46 52.85
CA GLN A 27 -72.54 -22.52 54.17
C GLN A 27 -71.84 -21.57 55.17
N GLY A 28 -70.75 -20.93 54.75
CA GLY A 28 -70.02 -19.94 55.53
C GLY A 28 -68.85 -20.51 56.33
N ALA A 29 -68.59 -21.82 56.27
CA ALA A 29 -67.45 -22.45 56.92
C ALA A 29 -66.15 -22.15 56.15
N LEU A 30 -65.07 -21.94 56.90
CA LEU A 30 -63.74 -21.65 56.37
C LEU A 30 -62.91 -22.94 56.37
N TRP A 31 -62.60 -23.44 55.20
CA TRP A 31 -61.69 -24.54 54.95
C TRP A 31 -60.25 -24.01 54.89
N ILE A 32 -59.39 -24.58 55.71
CA ILE A 32 -58.00 -24.17 55.93
C ILE A 32 -57.10 -25.31 55.52
N GLY A 33 -56.45 -25.17 54.36
CA GLY A 33 -55.46 -26.11 53.85
C GLY A 33 -54.08 -25.77 54.40
N THR A 34 -53.44 -26.73 55.05
CA THR A 34 -52.13 -26.57 55.69
C THR A 34 -51.09 -27.52 55.09
N ARG A 35 -49.84 -27.42 55.54
CA ARG A 35 -48.80 -28.42 55.23
C ARG A 35 -49.12 -29.83 55.77
N GLY A 36 -49.98 -29.95 56.78
CA GLY A 36 -50.34 -31.21 57.44
C GLY A 36 -51.82 -31.57 57.31
N GLY A 37 -52.44 -31.29 56.16
CA GLY A 37 -53.85 -31.58 55.91
C GLY A 37 -54.79 -30.38 56.07
N VAL A 38 -56.08 -30.66 56.27
CA VAL A 38 -57.17 -29.67 56.25
C VAL A 38 -57.77 -29.51 57.64
N ALA A 39 -58.12 -28.28 57.99
CA ALA A 39 -59.02 -27.97 59.10
C ALA A 39 -60.23 -27.16 58.61
N VAL A 40 -61.36 -27.28 59.28
CA VAL A 40 -62.60 -26.55 58.97
C VAL A 40 -62.98 -25.72 60.18
N TRP A 41 -63.02 -24.41 60.01
CA TRP A 41 -63.48 -23.46 61.02
C TRP A 41 -64.93 -23.09 60.72
N ASN A 42 -65.82 -23.33 61.68
CA ASN A 42 -67.25 -23.00 61.55
C ASN A 42 -67.78 -22.52 62.91
N ASN A 43 -68.46 -21.37 62.93
CA ASN A 43 -69.08 -20.79 64.13
C ASN A 43 -68.17 -20.77 65.38
N GLY A 44 -66.90 -20.38 65.21
CA GLY A 44 -65.94 -20.27 66.31
C GLY A 44 -65.23 -21.57 66.71
N ALA A 45 -65.64 -22.72 66.15
CA ALA A 45 -65.02 -24.01 66.42
C ALA A 45 -64.17 -24.48 65.23
N LEU A 46 -62.99 -25.02 65.54
CA LEU A 46 -62.13 -25.69 64.56
C LEU A 46 -62.35 -27.21 64.65
N SER A 47 -62.52 -27.86 63.51
CA SER A 47 -62.72 -29.31 63.42
C SER A 47 -61.96 -29.91 62.24
N MET A 48 -61.71 -31.21 62.28
CA MET A 48 -61.22 -31.97 61.14
C MET A 48 -62.18 -33.15 60.91
N PRO A 49 -63.07 -33.08 59.91
CA PRO A 49 -63.96 -34.19 59.58
C PRO A 49 -63.18 -35.50 59.41
N PRO A 50 -63.64 -36.64 60.01
CA PRO A 50 -62.93 -37.91 59.92
C PRO A 50 -62.63 -38.37 58.49
N ALA A 51 -63.53 -38.07 57.54
CA ALA A 51 -63.33 -38.37 56.12
C ALA A 51 -62.08 -37.70 55.52
N LEU A 52 -61.56 -36.63 56.14
CA LEU A 52 -60.36 -35.91 55.71
C LEU A 52 -59.08 -36.44 56.38
N ALA A 53 -59.15 -37.40 57.30
CA ALA A 53 -57.98 -37.96 57.98
C ALA A 53 -56.85 -38.39 57.02
N PRO A 54 -57.12 -39.00 55.84
CA PRO A 54 -56.06 -39.34 54.87
C PRO A 54 -55.28 -38.13 54.34
N LEU A 55 -55.83 -36.92 54.42
CA LEU A 55 -55.16 -35.70 53.96
C LEU A 55 -54.07 -35.21 54.91
N ARG A 56 -53.98 -35.74 56.14
CA ARG A 56 -52.93 -35.35 57.12
C ARG A 56 -51.50 -35.57 56.61
N ALA A 57 -51.32 -36.53 55.72
CA ALA A 57 -50.02 -36.85 55.12
C ALA A 57 -49.58 -35.85 54.05
N TRP A 58 -50.44 -34.91 53.65
CA TRP A 58 -50.22 -34.09 52.47
C TRP A 58 -50.36 -32.59 52.73
N GLN A 59 -49.48 -31.82 52.10
CA GLN A 59 -49.67 -30.38 51.96
C GLN A 59 -50.84 -30.10 51.01
N ILE A 60 -51.74 -29.23 51.45
CA ILE A 60 -52.94 -28.82 50.72
C ILE A 60 -52.67 -27.50 50.01
N ASN A 61 -52.59 -27.54 48.68
CA ASN A 61 -52.18 -26.39 47.88
C ASN A 61 -53.34 -25.57 47.32
N LEU A 62 -54.53 -26.19 47.20
CA LEU A 62 -55.76 -25.53 46.77
C LEU A 62 -56.98 -26.24 47.36
N ILE A 63 -58.05 -25.48 47.57
CA ILE A 63 -59.36 -25.99 47.95
C ILE A 63 -60.41 -25.33 47.05
N ALA A 64 -61.29 -26.13 46.44
CA ALA A 64 -62.36 -25.63 45.59
C ALA A 64 -63.65 -26.41 45.80
N GLU A 65 -64.79 -25.76 45.62
CA GLU A 65 -66.11 -26.41 45.62
C GLU A 65 -66.68 -26.40 44.20
N TYR A 66 -66.81 -27.58 43.58
CA TYR A 66 -67.40 -27.71 42.26
C TYR A 66 -67.85 -29.16 41.92
N PRO A 67 -69.11 -29.40 41.53
CA PRO A 67 -70.26 -28.51 41.75
C PRO A 67 -70.53 -28.35 43.26
N ARG A 68 -71.53 -27.53 43.62
CA ARG A 68 -71.89 -27.28 45.03
C ARG A 68 -72.02 -28.59 45.82
N GLY A 69 -71.43 -28.64 47.02
CA GLY A 69 -71.36 -29.81 47.89
C GLY A 69 -70.29 -30.85 47.51
N THR A 70 -69.49 -30.60 46.47
CA THR A 70 -68.34 -31.43 46.11
C THR A 70 -67.05 -30.63 46.28
N TYR A 71 -66.20 -31.06 47.21
CA TYR A 71 -64.97 -30.36 47.54
C TYR A 71 -63.76 -31.05 46.91
N TRP A 72 -62.88 -30.28 46.32
CA TRP A 72 -61.65 -30.73 45.69
C TRP A 72 -60.45 -30.18 46.45
N PHE A 73 -59.49 -31.06 46.72
CA PHE A 73 -58.24 -30.73 47.38
C PHE A 73 -57.09 -31.08 46.44
N GLY A 74 -56.40 -30.06 45.93
CA GLY A 74 -55.14 -30.27 45.23
C GLY A 74 -54.02 -30.40 46.25
N THR A 75 -53.28 -31.50 46.19
CA THR A 75 -52.26 -31.84 47.19
C THR A 75 -50.94 -32.20 46.53
N GLN A 76 -49.88 -32.38 47.32
CA GLN A 76 -48.63 -32.99 46.84
C GLN A 76 -48.77 -34.48 46.50
N GLY A 77 -49.82 -35.15 46.99
CA GLY A 77 -50.06 -36.58 46.83
C GLY A 77 -51.12 -36.94 45.79
N GLY A 78 -51.68 -35.98 45.06
CA GLY A 78 -52.76 -36.18 44.10
C GLY A 78 -53.89 -35.15 44.22
N LEU A 79 -54.93 -35.35 43.43
CA LEU A 79 -56.20 -34.64 43.55
C LEU A 79 -57.15 -35.47 44.41
N TYR A 80 -57.76 -34.89 45.44
CA TYR A 80 -58.76 -35.57 46.26
C TYR A 80 -60.12 -34.91 46.11
N ARG A 81 -61.18 -35.72 46.02
CA ARG A 81 -62.57 -35.29 45.97
C ARG A 81 -63.30 -35.77 47.20
N LEU A 82 -63.93 -34.87 47.94
CA LEU A 82 -64.89 -35.18 48.98
C LEU A 82 -66.31 -34.96 48.45
N GLN A 83 -67.10 -36.02 48.41
CA GLN A 83 -68.51 -35.98 48.04
C GLN A 83 -69.29 -36.94 48.95
N ALA A 84 -70.39 -36.47 49.55
CA ALA A 84 -71.22 -37.29 50.46
C ALA A 84 -70.39 -38.05 51.51
N ASN A 85 -69.45 -37.35 52.17
CA ASN A 85 -68.53 -37.88 53.18
C ASN A 85 -67.55 -38.97 52.69
N THR A 86 -67.45 -39.20 51.38
CA THR A 86 -66.50 -40.12 50.77
C THR A 86 -65.35 -39.35 50.14
N LEU A 87 -64.13 -39.67 50.54
CA LEU A 87 -62.91 -39.09 49.98
C LEU A 87 -62.31 -40.03 48.92
N THR A 88 -62.27 -39.58 47.67
CA THR A 88 -61.69 -40.33 46.54
C THR A 88 -60.44 -39.63 46.03
N ARG A 89 -59.39 -40.41 45.72
CA ARG A 89 -58.13 -39.90 45.15
C ARG A 89 -58.10 -40.10 43.64
N TYR A 90 -57.55 -39.11 42.93
CA TYR A 90 -57.27 -39.12 41.50
C TYR A 90 -55.80 -38.70 41.25
N GLY A 91 -55.22 -39.21 40.16
CA GLY A 91 -53.92 -38.77 39.63
C GLY A 91 -52.83 -39.82 39.72
N ALA A 92 -51.67 -39.49 39.15
CA ALA A 92 -50.47 -40.33 39.14
C ALA A 92 -50.06 -40.74 40.56
N SER A 93 -49.27 -41.81 40.72
CA SER A 93 -48.84 -42.29 42.03
C SER A 93 -48.21 -41.19 42.89
N PRO A 94 -48.43 -41.19 44.22
CA PRO A 94 -47.85 -40.19 45.10
C PRO A 94 -46.32 -40.12 44.93
N GLY A 95 -45.76 -38.91 45.00
CA GLY A 95 -44.32 -38.67 44.81
C GLY A 95 -43.90 -38.30 43.38
N SER A 96 -44.75 -38.54 42.37
CA SER A 96 -44.49 -38.07 41.00
C SER A 96 -44.83 -36.58 40.81
N ALA A 97 -44.14 -35.89 39.91
CA ALA A 97 -44.42 -34.48 39.57
C ALA A 97 -45.87 -34.28 39.06
N GLY A 98 -46.40 -35.24 38.28
CA GLY A 98 -47.78 -35.23 37.81
C GLY A 98 -48.84 -35.48 38.90
N ALA A 99 -48.45 -35.91 40.11
CA ALA A 99 -49.36 -36.05 41.25
C ALA A 99 -49.49 -34.74 42.06
N ARG A 100 -48.55 -33.80 41.91
CA ARG A 100 -48.52 -32.57 42.69
C ARG A 100 -49.42 -31.52 42.06
N ILE A 101 -50.61 -31.35 42.60
CA ILE A 101 -51.63 -30.44 42.05
C ILE A 101 -51.45 -29.03 42.63
N ARG A 102 -51.38 -28.03 41.75
CA ARG A 102 -51.19 -26.61 42.11
C ARG A 102 -52.27 -25.66 41.65
N ALA A 103 -52.99 -26.00 40.59
CA ALA A 103 -54.11 -25.21 40.10
C ALA A 103 -55.23 -26.14 39.64
N LEU A 104 -56.46 -25.64 39.71
CA LEU A 104 -57.65 -26.35 39.30
C LEU A 104 -58.58 -25.34 38.62
N LEU A 105 -59.05 -25.68 37.42
CA LEU A 105 -60.05 -24.89 36.69
C LEU A 105 -61.15 -25.82 36.20
N PRO A 106 -62.38 -25.62 36.67
CA PRO A 106 -63.53 -26.30 36.11
C PRO A 106 -63.82 -25.87 34.67
N LEU A 107 -64.16 -26.83 33.82
CA LEU A 107 -64.64 -26.62 32.46
C LEU A 107 -66.17 -26.72 32.39
N ALA A 108 -66.76 -26.09 31.39
CA ALA A 108 -68.21 -26.01 31.21
C ALA A 108 -68.87 -27.38 30.99
N ASP A 109 -68.13 -28.35 30.45
CA ASP A 109 -68.56 -29.72 30.22
C ASP A 109 -68.35 -30.66 31.44
N GLY A 110 -67.94 -30.10 32.58
CA GLY A 110 -67.71 -30.81 33.83
C GLY A 110 -66.33 -31.44 33.97
N ALA A 111 -65.45 -31.35 32.96
CA ALA A 111 -64.06 -31.74 33.10
C ALA A 111 -63.28 -30.73 33.97
N LEU A 112 -62.14 -31.15 34.53
CA LEU A 112 -61.26 -30.28 35.30
C LEU A 112 -59.88 -30.19 34.64
N LEU A 113 -59.39 -28.97 34.40
CA LEU A 113 -57.97 -28.76 34.11
C LEU A 113 -57.19 -28.62 35.41
N LEU A 114 -56.06 -29.30 35.48
CA LEU A 114 -55.19 -29.39 36.63
C LEU A 114 -53.81 -28.89 36.24
N GLY A 115 -53.29 -27.90 36.96
CA GLY A 115 -51.89 -27.49 36.87
C GLY A 115 -51.06 -28.36 37.80
N THR A 116 -50.00 -28.98 37.26
CA THR A 116 -49.10 -29.88 37.99
C THR A 116 -47.65 -29.43 37.87
N GLU A 117 -46.73 -30.10 38.59
CA GLU A 117 -45.29 -29.93 38.39
C GLU A 117 -44.78 -30.54 37.06
N ASP A 118 -45.64 -31.22 36.29
CA ASP A 118 -45.32 -31.82 34.99
C ASP A 118 -46.34 -31.40 33.91
N GLY A 119 -46.66 -30.11 33.89
CA GLY A 119 -47.58 -29.50 32.93
C GLY A 119 -49.06 -29.57 33.33
N VAL A 120 -49.94 -29.51 32.33
CA VAL A 120 -51.39 -29.59 32.51
C VAL A 120 -51.87 -31.03 32.41
N ARG A 121 -52.87 -31.36 33.24
CA ARG A 121 -53.66 -32.59 33.16
C ARG A 121 -55.14 -32.25 33.08
N GLU A 122 -55.92 -33.14 32.49
CA GLU A 122 -57.36 -33.04 32.41
C GLU A 122 -57.98 -34.25 33.10
N LEU A 123 -58.89 -34.02 34.04
CA LEU A 123 -59.74 -35.04 34.62
C LEU A 123 -61.09 -35.03 33.91
N ARG A 124 -61.43 -36.14 33.25
CA ARG A 124 -62.71 -36.35 32.58
C ARG A 124 -63.25 -37.73 32.90
N ALA A 125 -64.48 -37.81 33.38
CA ALA A 125 -65.13 -39.08 33.74
C ALA A 125 -64.24 -40.02 34.59
N GLY A 126 -63.52 -39.46 35.57
CA GLY A 126 -62.63 -40.20 36.47
C GLY A 126 -61.23 -40.50 35.92
N HIS A 127 -60.97 -40.24 34.63
CA HIS A 127 -59.70 -40.51 33.98
C HIS A 127 -58.85 -39.25 33.88
N ILE A 128 -57.56 -39.36 34.16
CA ILE A 128 -56.61 -38.26 34.02
C ILE A 128 -55.70 -38.50 32.82
N SER A 129 -55.65 -37.52 31.92
CA SER A 129 -54.79 -37.53 30.74
C SER A 129 -54.14 -36.15 30.54
N ALA A 130 -53.07 -36.09 29.75
CA ALA A 130 -52.53 -34.82 29.27
C ALA A 130 -53.24 -34.43 27.97
N PRO A 131 -53.87 -33.25 27.86
CA PRO A 131 -54.42 -32.77 26.61
C PRO A 131 -53.34 -32.63 25.53
N ALA A 132 -53.66 -32.90 24.27
CA ALA A 132 -52.68 -32.81 23.17
C ALA A 132 -52.05 -31.41 23.05
N TRP A 133 -52.84 -30.35 23.23
CA TRP A 133 -52.37 -28.96 23.21
C TRP A 133 -51.39 -28.63 24.35
N ALA A 134 -51.40 -29.41 25.43
CA ALA A 134 -50.54 -29.21 26.60
C ALA A 134 -49.18 -29.90 26.46
N ALA A 135 -48.89 -30.56 25.33
CA ALA A 135 -47.60 -31.19 25.09
C ALA A 135 -46.38 -30.26 25.33
N PRO A 136 -46.40 -28.96 24.94
CA PRO A 136 -45.30 -28.04 25.22
C PRO A 136 -45.08 -27.73 26.72
N LEU A 137 -46.01 -28.09 27.61
CA LEU A 137 -45.90 -27.88 29.06
C LEU A 137 -45.33 -29.07 29.81
N ARG A 138 -45.00 -30.17 29.12
CA ARG A 138 -44.42 -31.34 29.77
C ARG A 138 -43.08 -30.97 30.42
N GLY A 139 -42.88 -31.34 31.68
CA GLY A 139 -41.72 -30.96 32.48
C GLY A 139 -41.76 -29.54 33.06
N HIS A 140 -42.75 -28.72 32.71
CA HIS A 140 -42.88 -27.36 33.21
C HIS A 140 -43.89 -27.28 34.35
N PHE A 141 -43.55 -26.51 35.39
CA PHE A 141 -44.38 -26.44 36.58
C PHE A 141 -45.48 -25.38 36.39
N VAL A 142 -46.70 -25.82 36.10
CA VAL A 142 -47.87 -24.96 35.96
C VAL A 142 -48.37 -24.50 37.32
N THR A 143 -48.19 -23.21 37.59
CA THR A 143 -48.51 -22.62 38.89
C THR A 143 -49.97 -22.19 38.94
N SER A 144 -50.52 -21.52 37.93
CA SER A 144 -51.92 -21.07 37.88
C SER A 144 -52.47 -21.17 36.45
N LEU A 145 -53.80 -21.26 36.32
CA LEU A 145 -54.50 -21.28 35.05
C LEU A 145 -55.92 -20.74 35.21
N GLY A 146 -56.43 -20.06 34.19
CA GLY A 146 -57.72 -19.37 34.23
C GLY A 146 -58.10 -18.72 32.90
N TRP A 147 -59.40 -18.52 32.70
CA TRP A 147 -59.93 -17.87 31.50
C TRP A 147 -59.70 -16.36 31.54
N LEU A 148 -59.17 -15.79 30.46
CA LEU A 148 -59.11 -14.34 30.24
C LEU A 148 -60.38 -13.81 29.59
N ASP A 149 -60.92 -14.61 28.66
CA ASP A 149 -62.20 -14.44 27.97
C ASP A 149 -62.78 -15.83 27.64
N HIS A 150 -63.84 -15.91 26.84
CA HIS A 150 -64.52 -17.17 26.54
C HIS A 150 -63.65 -18.21 25.80
N ASP A 151 -62.63 -17.79 25.04
CA ASP A 151 -61.84 -18.67 24.17
C ASP A 151 -60.34 -18.66 24.49
N THR A 152 -59.90 -17.82 25.44
CA THR A 152 -58.50 -17.63 25.78
C THR A 152 -58.23 -18.08 27.22
N LEU A 153 -57.51 -19.19 27.34
CA LEU A 153 -56.98 -19.67 28.61
C LEU A 153 -55.56 -19.11 28.81
N LEU A 154 -55.32 -18.45 29.94
CA LEU A 154 -53.98 -18.07 30.37
C LEU A 154 -53.51 -19.00 31.49
N LEU A 155 -52.24 -19.34 31.45
CA LEU A 155 -51.55 -20.06 32.52
C LEU A 155 -50.21 -19.42 32.83
N THR A 156 -49.76 -19.60 34.06
CA THR A 156 -48.43 -19.19 34.52
C THR A 156 -47.62 -20.43 34.86
N THR A 157 -46.32 -20.37 34.64
CA THR A 157 -45.40 -21.44 34.97
C THR A 157 -44.23 -20.95 35.81
N LEU A 158 -43.62 -21.84 36.60
CA LEU A 158 -42.46 -21.49 37.41
C LEU A 158 -41.21 -21.19 36.56
N ASP A 159 -41.15 -21.77 35.37
CA ASP A 159 -39.92 -21.92 34.59
C ASP A 159 -40.07 -21.69 33.08
N ALA A 160 -41.28 -21.41 32.58
CA ALA A 160 -41.57 -21.18 31.16
C ALA A 160 -42.52 -19.99 30.91
N GLY A 161 -42.52 -19.01 31.82
CA GLY A 161 -43.26 -17.75 31.71
C GLY A 161 -44.78 -17.90 31.66
N LEU A 162 -45.40 -17.30 30.64
CA LEU A 162 -46.86 -17.26 30.45
C LEU A 162 -47.28 -18.14 29.29
N GLY A 163 -48.27 -19.01 29.49
CA GLY A 163 -48.90 -19.77 28.41
C GLY A 163 -50.24 -19.19 28.01
N VAL A 164 -50.41 -18.86 26.73
CA VAL A 164 -51.68 -18.38 26.15
C VAL A 164 -52.21 -19.46 25.24
N LEU A 165 -53.28 -20.13 25.64
CA LEU A 165 -54.01 -21.11 24.82
C LEU A 165 -55.21 -20.42 24.18
N ARG A 166 -55.27 -20.46 22.85
CA ARG A 166 -56.39 -19.94 22.06
C ARG A 166 -56.60 -20.80 20.83
N ASN A 167 -57.85 -21.12 20.49
CA ASN A 167 -58.20 -21.97 19.34
C ASN A 167 -57.44 -23.32 19.34
N GLY A 168 -57.23 -23.93 20.51
CA GLY A 168 -56.49 -25.19 20.65
C GLY A 168 -54.97 -25.09 20.51
N HIS A 169 -54.42 -23.89 20.26
CA HIS A 169 -52.98 -23.68 20.13
C HIS A 169 -52.43 -22.96 21.36
N LEU A 170 -51.51 -23.64 22.06
CA LEU A 170 -50.78 -23.06 23.19
C LEU A 170 -49.53 -22.33 22.69
N ARG A 171 -49.37 -21.08 23.13
CA ARG A 171 -48.17 -20.28 22.95
C ARG A 171 -47.53 -20.01 24.31
N LEU A 172 -46.25 -20.36 24.46
CA LEU A 172 -45.44 -19.97 25.61
C LEU A 172 -44.74 -18.66 25.31
N LEU A 173 -44.76 -17.76 26.28
CA LEU A 173 -44.12 -16.46 26.26
C LEU A 173 -43.08 -16.47 27.37
N THR A 174 -41.84 -16.18 27.00
CA THR A 174 -40.65 -16.33 27.83
C THR A 174 -39.83 -15.04 27.87
N GLN A 175 -38.69 -15.05 28.57
CA GLN A 175 -37.73 -13.96 28.57
C GLN A 175 -37.18 -13.65 27.17
N GLN A 176 -37.09 -14.66 26.30
CA GLN A 176 -36.68 -14.48 24.91
C GLN A 176 -37.70 -13.65 24.12
N ASP A 177 -38.98 -13.75 24.49
CA ASP A 177 -40.07 -12.99 23.89
C ASP A 177 -40.24 -11.58 24.51
N GLY A 178 -39.39 -11.21 25.47
CA GLY A 178 -39.41 -9.90 26.14
C GLY A 178 -39.98 -9.90 27.55
N LEU A 179 -40.43 -11.06 28.09
CA LEU A 179 -40.83 -11.11 29.49
C LEU A 179 -39.65 -10.80 30.44
N PRO A 180 -39.91 -10.20 31.61
CA PRO A 180 -38.88 -9.85 32.58
C PRO A 180 -38.31 -11.09 33.31
N THR A 181 -39.05 -12.20 33.31
CA THR A 181 -38.70 -13.45 33.99
C THR A 181 -39.58 -14.59 33.49
N ASP A 182 -39.02 -15.80 33.39
CA ASP A 182 -39.78 -17.02 33.11
C ASP A 182 -40.51 -17.56 34.34
N ASN A 183 -40.29 -16.94 35.49
CA ASN A 183 -40.91 -17.31 36.75
C ASN A 183 -42.23 -16.55 37.00
N ALA A 184 -43.36 -17.15 36.63
CA ALA A 184 -44.69 -16.60 36.85
C ALA A 184 -45.52 -17.47 37.82
N TRP A 185 -46.19 -16.85 38.79
CA TRP A 185 -46.87 -17.57 39.88
C TRP A 185 -48.39 -17.48 39.84
N ALA A 186 -48.91 -16.31 39.51
CA ALA A 186 -50.34 -16.01 39.51
C ALA A 186 -50.61 -14.89 38.52
N PHE A 187 -51.86 -14.76 38.10
CA PHE A 187 -52.29 -13.63 37.29
C PHE A 187 -53.73 -13.19 37.64
N THR A 188 -54.06 -11.97 37.23
CA THR A 188 -55.42 -11.46 37.18
C THR A 188 -55.57 -10.49 36.01
N SER A 189 -56.79 -10.32 35.49
CA SER A 189 -57.11 -9.33 34.47
C SER A 189 -57.96 -8.21 35.07
N HIS A 190 -57.66 -6.98 34.69
CA HIS A 190 -58.42 -5.80 35.11
C HIS A 190 -58.15 -4.63 34.13
N GLY A 191 -59.20 -3.90 33.73
CA GLY A 191 -59.06 -2.69 32.90
C GLY A 191 -58.41 -2.90 31.52
N GLY A 192 -58.50 -4.11 30.93
CA GLY A 192 -57.83 -4.44 29.66
C GLY A 192 -56.34 -4.76 29.80
N GLU A 193 -55.84 -4.88 31.03
CA GLU A 193 -54.48 -5.25 31.37
C GLU A 193 -54.47 -6.62 32.08
N VAL A 194 -53.38 -7.38 31.89
CA VAL A 194 -53.10 -8.60 32.63
C VAL A 194 -51.95 -8.33 33.59
N TYR A 195 -52.22 -8.52 34.88
CA TYR A 195 -51.22 -8.43 35.94
C TYR A 195 -50.76 -9.84 36.27
N PHE A 196 -49.46 -10.06 36.33
CA PHE A 196 -48.89 -11.34 36.76
C PHE A 196 -47.80 -11.14 37.79
N SER A 197 -47.70 -12.08 38.74
CA SER A 197 -46.70 -12.06 39.79
C SER A 197 -45.54 -13.02 39.50
N SER A 198 -44.37 -12.66 40.01
CA SER A 198 -43.12 -13.40 39.91
C SER A 198 -42.32 -13.26 41.21
N ILE A 199 -41.25 -14.03 41.36
CA ILE A 199 -40.24 -13.78 42.41
C ILE A 199 -39.52 -12.43 42.28
N LYS A 200 -39.56 -11.79 41.10
CA LYS A 200 -38.95 -10.47 40.87
C LYS A 200 -39.92 -9.32 41.15
N GLY A 201 -41.20 -9.62 41.37
CA GLY A 201 -42.26 -8.64 41.61
C GLY A 201 -43.49 -8.86 40.73
N VAL A 202 -44.30 -7.81 40.57
CA VAL A 202 -45.53 -7.79 39.77
C VAL A 202 -45.34 -6.95 38.53
N TRP A 203 -45.87 -7.46 37.43
CA TRP A 203 -45.78 -6.85 36.11
C TRP A 203 -47.17 -6.75 35.50
N ARG A 204 -47.36 -5.80 34.60
CA ARG A 204 -48.58 -5.68 33.79
C ARG A 204 -48.25 -5.70 32.30
N VAL A 205 -49.12 -6.33 31.52
CA VAL A 205 -49.06 -6.38 30.06
C VAL A 205 -50.46 -6.11 29.51
N PRO A 206 -50.60 -5.28 28.46
CA PRO A 206 -51.91 -5.08 27.83
C PRO A 206 -52.46 -6.39 27.30
N LEU A 207 -53.73 -6.70 27.58
CA LEU A 207 -54.36 -7.95 27.16
C LEU A 207 -54.24 -8.14 25.65
N ARG A 208 -54.45 -7.08 24.87
CA ARG A 208 -54.30 -7.08 23.40
C ARG A 208 -52.93 -7.57 22.93
N THR A 209 -51.85 -7.28 23.68
CA THR A 209 -50.49 -7.71 23.33
C THR A 209 -50.34 -9.23 23.48
N LEU A 210 -50.95 -9.82 24.52
CA LEU A 210 -50.97 -11.27 24.72
C LEU A 210 -51.81 -12.02 23.68
N LEU A 211 -52.64 -11.32 22.92
CA LEU A 211 -53.49 -11.90 21.87
C LEU A 211 -52.90 -11.76 20.45
N GLN A 212 -51.81 -11.00 20.27
CA GLN A 212 -51.19 -10.77 18.95
C GLN A 212 -50.29 -11.95 18.49
N PRO A 213 -50.22 -12.26 17.19
CA PRO A 213 -49.28 -13.24 16.63
C PRO A 213 -47.81 -12.79 16.77
N LEU A 214 -46.90 -13.71 17.16
CA LEU A 214 -45.46 -13.43 17.35
C LEU A 214 -44.78 -12.87 16.08
N ALA A 215 -45.16 -13.33 14.90
CA ALA A 215 -44.57 -12.89 13.64
C ALA A 215 -44.79 -11.40 13.32
N ALA A 216 -45.70 -10.73 14.03
CA ALA A 216 -46.08 -9.33 13.80
C ALA A 216 -45.79 -8.40 14.99
N ALA A 217 -45.36 -8.93 16.14
CA ALA A 217 -45.19 -8.15 17.36
C ALA A 217 -43.70 -7.87 17.63
N PRO A 218 -43.26 -6.59 17.78
CA PRO A 218 -42.05 -6.33 18.56
C PRO A 218 -42.25 -6.98 19.94
N GLY A 219 -41.19 -7.56 20.51
CA GLY A 219 -41.26 -8.37 21.74
C GLY A 219 -42.17 -7.79 22.83
N ILE A 220 -42.72 -8.66 23.68
CA ILE A 220 -43.63 -8.28 24.75
C ILE A 220 -42.90 -7.38 25.74
N HIS A 221 -43.41 -6.16 25.91
CA HIS A 221 -42.89 -5.23 26.91
C HIS A 221 -43.80 -5.23 28.14
N ALA A 222 -43.45 -6.02 29.15
CA ALA A 222 -44.13 -5.99 30.44
C ALA A 222 -43.66 -4.79 31.27
N GLN A 223 -44.61 -4.03 31.81
CA GLN A 223 -44.31 -2.87 32.65
C GLN A 223 -44.19 -3.29 34.12
N PRO A 224 -43.13 -2.86 34.84
CA PRO A 224 -43.01 -3.13 36.26
C PRO A 224 -44.09 -2.38 37.02
N VAL A 225 -44.82 -3.09 37.88
CA VAL A 225 -45.82 -2.52 38.80
C VAL A 225 -45.25 -2.47 40.21
N LEU A 226 -44.63 -3.56 40.63
CA LEU A 226 -43.91 -3.67 41.89
C LEU A 226 -42.65 -4.49 41.62
N THR A 227 -41.47 -3.99 41.95
CA THR A 227 -40.21 -4.74 41.78
C THR A 227 -39.33 -4.59 43.01
N GLY A 228 -38.57 -5.63 43.34
CA GLY A 228 -37.65 -5.61 44.50
C GLY A 228 -36.61 -4.48 44.47
N ASN A 229 -36.31 -3.92 43.29
CA ASN A 229 -35.36 -2.82 43.12
C ASN A 229 -35.98 -1.41 43.23
N ASN A 230 -37.32 -1.28 43.33
CA ASN A 230 -38.02 0.01 43.32
C ASN A 230 -38.33 0.56 44.72
N ARG A 231 -37.67 0.05 45.76
CA ARG A 231 -37.65 0.65 47.10
C ARG A 231 -36.20 0.75 47.61
N ILE A 232 -35.45 1.68 47.05
CA ILE A 232 -34.25 2.20 47.71
C ILE A 232 -34.78 3.21 48.74
N GLY A 233 -34.87 2.81 50.01
CA GLY A 233 -35.36 3.70 51.07
C GLY A 233 -35.74 3.06 52.41
N GLY A 234 -35.63 1.75 52.57
CA GLY A 234 -35.80 1.10 53.88
C GLY A 234 -35.04 -0.22 53.90
N GLU A 235 -34.49 -0.59 55.04
CA GLU A 235 -33.63 -1.76 55.24
C GLU A 235 -34.30 -3.11 54.87
N GLU A 236 -35.60 -3.12 54.58
CA GLU A 236 -36.34 -4.31 54.20
C GLU A 236 -36.61 -4.37 52.67
N ARG A 237 -35.80 -5.18 51.98
CA ARG A 237 -36.14 -5.64 50.62
C ARG A 237 -37.49 -6.36 50.69
N THR A 238 -38.56 -5.77 50.16
CA THR A 238 -39.88 -6.43 50.07
C THR A 238 -39.74 -7.71 49.24
N ARG A 239 -39.60 -8.87 49.90
CA ARG A 239 -39.67 -10.19 49.24
C ARG A 239 -41.14 -10.59 49.14
N CYS A 240 -41.71 -10.26 47.99
CA CYS A 240 -42.97 -10.77 47.47
C CYS A 240 -42.64 -11.43 46.12
N CYS A 241 -43.54 -11.85 45.24
CA CYS A 241 -45.00 -11.84 45.23
C CYS A 241 -45.45 -13.25 44.81
N ASN A 242 -44.77 -14.25 45.37
CA ASN A 242 -45.00 -15.65 45.17
C ASN A 242 -45.66 -16.25 46.41
N GLY A 243 -46.64 -17.14 46.21
CA GLY A 243 -47.35 -17.84 47.27
C GLY A 243 -47.27 -19.34 47.07
N GLY A 244 -47.06 -20.07 48.17
CA GLY A 244 -46.93 -21.54 48.13
C GLY A 244 -48.22 -22.27 47.76
N GLY A 245 -49.39 -21.65 47.96
CA GLY A 245 -50.72 -22.23 47.71
C GLY A 245 -51.63 -21.30 46.88
N ASP A 246 -52.93 -21.54 46.85
CA ASP A 246 -53.88 -20.76 46.01
C ASP A 246 -54.06 -19.29 46.48
N GLY A 247 -53.80 -18.99 47.76
CA GLY A 247 -53.82 -17.65 48.37
C GLY A 247 -52.68 -16.71 47.95
N ARG A 248 -52.23 -16.78 46.70
CA ARG A 248 -51.04 -16.08 46.17
C ARG A 248 -51.35 -14.74 45.52
N MET A 249 -52.60 -14.49 45.16
CA MET A 249 -53.07 -13.24 44.56
C MET A 249 -54.59 -13.15 44.75
N LEU A 250 -55.07 -12.04 45.29
CA LEU A 250 -56.51 -11.80 45.48
C LEU A 250 -56.86 -10.41 44.97
N ARG A 251 -57.76 -10.33 43.98
CA ARG A 251 -58.28 -9.06 43.48
C ARG A 251 -59.62 -8.73 44.15
N VAL A 252 -59.72 -7.57 44.79
CA VAL A 252 -60.96 -7.04 45.38
C VAL A 252 -61.20 -5.65 44.78
N GLY A 253 -62.14 -5.57 43.83
CA GLY A 253 -62.33 -4.36 43.03
C GLY A 253 -61.05 -4.02 42.25
N ASP A 254 -60.51 -2.83 42.54
CA ASP A 254 -59.28 -2.28 41.94
C ASP A 254 -58.03 -2.56 42.79
N THR A 255 -58.20 -3.20 43.97
CA THR A 255 -57.09 -3.53 44.86
C THR A 255 -56.62 -4.97 44.64
N LEU A 256 -55.32 -5.13 44.40
CA LEU A 256 -54.63 -6.41 44.32
C LEU A 256 -53.89 -6.69 45.63
N TRP A 257 -54.26 -7.78 46.31
CA TRP A 257 -53.62 -8.27 47.51
C TRP A 257 -52.61 -9.36 47.18
N LEU A 258 -51.40 -9.20 47.71
CA LEU A 258 -50.24 -10.06 47.43
C LEU A 258 -49.56 -10.47 48.74
N PRO A 259 -49.10 -11.73 48.86
CA PRO A 259 -48.31 -12.14 50.01
C PRO A 259 -46.88 -11.58 49.92
N SER A 260 -46.32 -11.26 51.08
CA SER A 260 -44.91 -10.97 51.26
C SER A 260 -44.40 -11.66 52.53
N ILE A 261 -43.08 -11.73 52.68
CA ILE A 261 -42.48 -12.27 53.92
C ILE A 261 -42.82 -11.44 55.18
N ASN A 262 -43.26 -10.18 55.01
CA ASN A 262 -43.57 -9.24 56.09
C ASN A 262 -45.09 -8.96 56.19
N GLY A 263 -45.93 -9.85 55.65
CA GLY A 263 -47.39 -9.74 55.69
C GLY A 263 -48.04 -9.53 54.32
N ALA A 264 -49.26 -9.01 54.30
CA ALA A 264 -50.01 -8.78 53.07
C ALA A 264 -49.76 -7.38 52.50
N LEU A 265 -49.53 -7.30 51.19
CA LEU A 265 -49.37 -6.06 50.44
C LEU A 265 -50.65 -5.77 49.65
N ALA A 266 -51.24 -4.59 49.86
CA ALA A 266 -52.31 -4.07 49.03
C ALA A 266 -51.75 -3.13 47.97
N LEU A 267 -52.09 -3.38 46.72
CA LEU A 267 -51.73 -2.57 45.56
C LEU A 267 -53.02 -2.05 44.91
N ASP A 268 -53.20 -0.73 44.91
CA ASP A 268 -54.26 -0.10 44.11
C ASP A 268 -53.83 -0.08 42.64
N MET A 269 -54.53 -0.85 41.80
CA MET A 269 -54.22 -0.98 40.37
C MET A 269 -54.58 0.27 39.57
N ALA A 270 -55.55 1.07 40.02
CA ALA A 270 -55.92 2.33 39.38
C ALA A 270 -54.88 3.43 39.65
N ALA A 271 -54.16 3.34 40.76
CA ALA A 271 -53.04 4.23 41.09
C ALA A 271 -51.74 3.90 40.33
N VAL A 272 -51.65 2.73 39.66
CA VAL A 272 -50.44 2.32 38.93
C VAL A 272 -50.24 3.16 37.67
N ARG A 273 -49.38 4.18 37.78
CA ARG A 273 -48.94 5.00 36.65
C ARG A 273 -47.72 4.38 35.98
N ALA A 274 -47.55 4.64 34.68
CA ALA A 274 -46.29 4.31 34.01
C ALA A 274 -45.15 5.08 34.71
N PRO A 275 -43.97 4.45 34.91
CA PRO A 275 -42.83 5.15 35.48
C PRO A 275 -42.47 6.35 34.58
N PRO A 276 -42.12 7.51 35.16
CA PRO A 276 -41.72 8.66 34.37
C PRO A 276 -40.46 8.33 33.56
N GLY A 277 -40.35 8.91 32.36
CA GLY A 277 -39.10 8.84 31.59
C GLY A 277 -37.93 9.51 32.34
N PRO A 278 -36.69 9.27 31.92
CA PRO A 278 -35.49 9.74 32.63
C PRO A 278 -35.22 11.26 32.52
N GLY A 279 -36.13 12.03 31.91
CA GLY A 279 -35.90 13.43 31.53
C GLY A 279 -34.82 13.59 30.45
N THR A 280 -34.53 14.85 30.10
CA THR A 280 -33.37 15.18 29.26
C THR A 280 -32.09 14.94 30.09
N PRO A 281 -31.08 14.23 29.56
CA PRO A 281 -29.81 14.07 30.26
C PRO A 281 -29.14 15.42 30.54
N ARG A 282 -28.19 15.43 31.46
CA ARG A 282 -27.33 16.58 31.74
C ARG A 282 -25.89 16.18 31.49
N ILE A 283 -25.20 16.95 30.65
CA ILE A 283 -23.76 16.82 30.48
C ILE A 283 -23.13 17.61 31.62
N GLU A 284 -22.43 16.94 32.53
CA GLU A 284 -21.99 17.53 33.80
C GLU A 284 -20.69 18.31 33.64
N ARG A 285 -19.71 17.70 32.97
CA ARG A 285 -18.39 18.28 32.79
C ARG A 285 -17.65 17.61 31.64
N LEU A 286 -16.71 18.34 31.06
CA LEU A 286 -15.79 17.85 30.03
C LEU A 286 -14.35 17.93 30.56
N ARG A 287 -13.58 16.85 30.48
CA ARG A 287 -12.14 16.85 30.75
C ARG A 287 -11.38 16.98 29.44
N HIS A 288 -10.35 17.81 29.43
CA HIS A 288 -9.35 17.86 28.38
C HIS A 288 -7.97 18.02 29.03
N ALA A 289 -7.05 17.11 28.71
CA ALA A 289 -5.82 16.89 29.49
C ALA A 289 -6.12 16.68 30.99
N GLN A 290 -5.62 17.55 31.88
CA GLN A 290 -5.83 17.48 33.33
C GLN A 290 -6.91 18.46 33.86
N ALA A 291 -7.55 19.22 32.97
CA ALA A 291 -8.49 20.28 33.36
C ALA A 291 -9.95 19.89 33.08
N TRP A 292 -10.83 20.25 34.01
CA TRP A 292 -12.28 20.14 33.86
C TRP A 292 -12.87 21.47 33.37
N TYR A 293 -13.75 21.38 32.38
CA TYR A 293 -14.44 22.50 31.76
C TYR A 293 -15.93 22.37 32.08
N ALA A 294 -16.54 23.49 32.49
CA ALA A 294 -17.99 23.59 32.62
C ALA A 294 -18.65 23.44 31.25
N THR A 295 -19.81 22.79 31.23
CA THR A 295 -20.58 22.50 30.02
C THR A 295 -21.54 23.67 29.75
N GLY A 296 -21.17 24.51 28.78
CA GLY A 296 -22.04 25.55 28.20
C GLY A 296 -22.56 25.13 26.82
N ALA A 297 -23.16 26.05 26.05
CA ALA A 297 -23.60 25.76 24.68
C ALA A 297 -22.42 25.39 23.76
N THR A 298 -21.29 26.08 23.91
CA THR A 298 -20.06 25.85 23.12
C THR A 298 -18.83 25.91 24.02
N THR A 299 -18.01 24.85 24.02
CA THR A 299 -16.76 24.77 24.76
C THR A 299 -15.58 24.71 23.78
N ARG A 300 -14.75 25.75 23.76
CA ARG A 300 -13.51 25.78 22.97
C ARG A 300 -12.35 25.30 23.83
N LEU A 301 -11.67 24.25 23.39
CA LEU A 301 -10.55 23.64 24.12
C LEU A 301 -9.24 24.39 23.83
N PRO A 302 -8.31 24.46 24.78
CA PRO A 302 -6.98 25.00 24.53
C PRO A 302 -6.18 24.09 23.58
N LEU A 303 -5.11 24.63 23.00
CA LEU A 303 -4.14 23.83 22.24
C LEU A 303 -3.45 22.84 23.19
N GLY A 304 -3.38 21.56 22.81
CA GLY A 304 -2.79 20.52 23.64
C GLY A 304 -3.21 19.10 23.22
N GLU A 305 -3.14 18.17 24.18
CA GLU A 305 -3.55 16.77 23.99
C GLU A 305 -5.02 16.65 23.63
N ARG A 306 -5.33 15.95 22.53
CA ARG A 306 -6.68 15.87 21.95
C ARG A 306 -7.54 14.75 22.52
N ASN A 307 -7.32 14.43 23.79
CA ASN A 307 -8.09 13.44 24.52
C ASN A 307 -9.17 14.16 25.32
N ILE A 308 -10.41 13.76 25.13
CA ILE A 308 -11.54 14.32 25.87
C ILE A 308 -12.32 13.22 26.57
N GLU A 309 -12.82 13.57 27.75
CA GLU A 309 -13.75 12.76 28.52
C GLU A 309 -14.97 13.60 28.84
N ILE A 310 -16.14 13.04 28.63
CA ILE A 310 -17.41 13.75 28.81
C ILE A 310 -18.23 12.97 29.81
N GLU A 311 -18.47 13.56 30.97
CA GLU A 311 -19.32 12.99 32.00
C GLU A 311 -20.75 13.50 31.85
N TYR A 312 -21.72 12.59 32.01
CA TYR A 312 -23.13 12.89 31.84
C TYR A 312 -24.00 12.05 32.77
N THR A 313 -25.17 12.58 33.10
CA THR A 313 -26.16 11.96 33.97
C THR A 313 -27.57 12.18 33.42
N ALA A 314 -28.58 11.60 34.07
CA ALA A 314 -29.98 11.93 33.82
C ALA A 314 -30.75 11.99 35.15
N PRO A 315 -31.70 12.92 35.30
CA PRO A 315 -32.47 13.09 36.53
C PRO A 315 -33.52 11.97 36.69
N TYR A 316 -33.09 10.81 37.19
CA TYR A 316 -33.98 9.69 37.52
C TYR A 316 -33.67 9.16 38.92
N LEU A 317 -34.37 9.69 39.93
CA LEU A 317 -34.11 9.45 41.35
C LEU A 317 -34.69 8.11 41.85
N ASN A 318 -35.73 7.59 41.18
CA ASN A 318 -36.40 6.35 41.61
C ASN A 318 -35.47 5.14 41.60
N ASN A 319 -34.68 4.98 40.53
CA ASN A 319 -33.70 3.91 40.41
C ASN A 319 -32.60 4.28 39.39
N ALA A 320 -31.49 4.82 39.89
CA ALA A 320 -30.38 5.27 39.05
C ALA A 320 -29.72 4.14 38.22
N THR A 321 -29.85 2.88 38.62
CA THR A 321 -29.25 1.72 37.94
C THR A 321 -30.08 1.22 36.75
N ALA A 322 -31.35 1.61 36.65
CA ALA A 322 -32.22 1.29 35.52
C ALA A 322 -31.93 2.15 34.27
N LEU A 323 -31.09 3.18 34.41
CA LEU A 323 -30.74 4.08 33.31
C LEU A 323 -29.76 3.42 32.33
N ASN A 324 -30.14 3.44 31.06
CA ASN A 324 -29.26 3.12 29.95
C ASN A 324 -29.02 4.36 29.11
N PHE A 325 -27.78 4.56 28.69
CA PHE A 325 -27.33 5.71 27.91
C PHE A 325 -26.85 5.29 26.53
N ARG A 326 -27.00 6.21 25.59
CA ARG A 326 -26.28 6.18 24.31
C ARG A 326 -25.81 7.58 23.97
N TYR A 327 -24.68 7.67 23.30
CA TYR A 327 -24.13 8.97 22.89
C TYR A 327 -23.61 8.92 21.46
N ARG A 328 -23.34 10.09 20.89
CA ARG A 328 -22.61 10.26 19.64
C ARG A 328 -21.86 11.59 19.62
N LEU A 329 -20.73 11.66 18.95
CA LEU A 329 -20.00 12.87 18.65
C LEU A 329 -20.10 13.17 17.15
N ALA A 330 -21.05 14.03 16.77
CA ALA A 330 -21.21 14.46 15.38
C ALA A 330 -19.92 15.12 14.86
N GLY A 331 -19.48 14.71 13.68
CA GLY A 331 -18.17 15.05 13.12
C GLY A 331 -17.08 13.99 13.35
N TYR A 332 -17.38 12.95 14.15
CA TYR A 332 -16.48 11.82 14.41
C TYR A 332 -17.22 10.46 14.33
N ASP A 333 -18.33 10.31 15.06
CA ASP A 333 -19.13 9.09 15.04
C ASP A 333 -20.15 9.07 13.89
N ASN A 334 -20.27 7.92 13.23
CA ASN A 334 -21.28 7.69 12.18
C ASN A 334 -22.64 7.23 12.74
N ALA A 335 -22.68 6.66 13.95
CA ALA A 335 -23.88 6.12 14.58
C ALA A 335 -23.89 6.34 16.11
N TRP A 336 -25.01 6.05 16.77
CA TRP A 336 -25.09 6.10 18.23
C TRP A 336 -24.28 4.95 18.87
N VAL A 337 -23.45 5.28 19.85
CA VAL A 337 -22.69 4.35 20.67
C VAL A 337 -23.51 3.99 21.90
N ALA A 338 -23.78 2.69 22.10
CA ALA A 338 -24.46 2.20 23.29
C ALA A 338 -23.50 2.20 24.49
N ALA A 339 -23.84 2.97 25.54
CA ALA A 339 -23.02 3.09 26.75
C ALA A 339 -23.53 2.21 27.90
N GLY A 340 -24.73 1.63 27.77
CA GLY A 340 -25.37 0.88 28.87
C GLY A 340 -25.54 1.79 30.09
N THR A 341 -25.15 1.34 31.28
CA THR A 341 -25.21 2.15 32.50
C THR A 341 -24.07 3.17 32.64
N ARG A 342 -23.12 3.20 31.69
CA ARG A 342 -21.93 4.05 31.75
C ARG A 342 -22.29 5.53 31.56
N ARG A 343 -21.75 6.36 32.46
CA ARG A 343 -21.98 7.81 32.56
C ARG A 343 -20.87 8.67 31.98
N VAL A 344 -20.06 8.08 31.11
CA VAL A 344 -18.85 8.69 30.58
C VAL A 344 -18.58 8.23 29.15
N ALA A 345 -18.15 9.17 28.32
CA ALA A 345 -17.66 8.95 26.96
C ALA A 345 -16.21 9.41 26.85
N TRP A 346 -15.37 8.59 26.20
CA TRP A 346 -13.96 8.89 25.96
C TRP A 346 -13.68 8.96 24.46
N TYR A 347 -12.98 10.02 24.04
CA TYR A 347 -12.45 10.15 22.69
C TYR A 347 -10.96 10.47 22.79
N THR A 348 -10.17 9.85 21.92
CA THR A 348 -8.72 10.06 21.85
C THR A 348 -8.33 10.58 20.48
N HIS A 349 -7.28 11.42 20.44
CA HIS A 349 -6.69 11.95 19.21
C HIS A 349 -7.69 12.61 18.23
N LEU A 350 -8.65 13.40 18.74
CA LEU A 350 -9.62 14.08 17.87
C LEU A 350 -8.95 15.13 16.97
N PRO A 351 -9.17 15.11 15.64
CA PRO A 351 -8.67 16.14 14.74
C PRO A 351 -9.18 17.56 15.09
N PRO A 352 -8.51 18.63 14.63
CA PRO A 352 -9.06 19.98 14.73
C PRO A 352 -10.41 20.09 14.03
N GLY A 353 -11.38 20.71 14.67
CA GLY A 353 -12.73 20.79 14.12
C GLY A 353 -13.78 21.26 15.12
N ARG A 354 -15.02 21.31 14.63
CA ARG A 354 -16.21 21.54 15.43
C ARG A 354 -16.98 20.22 15.54
N TYR A 355 -17.29 19.82 16.76
CA TYR A 355 -17.97 18.58 17.06
C TYR A 355 -19.24 18.84 17.87
N GLY A 356 -20.27 18.03 17.66
CA GLY A 356 -21.52 18.09 18.42
C GLY A 356 -21.72 16.81 19.22
N PHE A 357 -21.42 16.83 20.51
CA PHE A 357 -21.72 15.71 21.39
C PHE A 357 -23.21 15.68 21.71
N ALA A 358 -23.85 14.52 21.59
CA ALA A 358 -25.24 14.30 21.96
C ALA A 358 -25.37 13.04 22.81
N VAL A 359 -26.15 13.08 23.89
CA VAL A 359 -26.41 11.93 24.77
C VAL A 359 -27.90 11.80 25.07
N GLN A 360 -28.40 10.56 25.07
CA GLN A 360 -29.76 10.20 25.41
C GLN A 360 -29.78 9.17 26.54
N ALA A 361 -30.86 9.15 27.30
CA ALA A 361 -31.11 8.16 28.33
C ALA A 361 -32.44 7.45 28.10
N ARG A 362 -32.56 6.21 28.57
CA ARG A 362 -33.83 5.50 28.71
C ARG A 362 -33.85 4.75 30.04
N VAL A 363 -35.04 4.47 30.56
CA VAL A 363 -35.23 3.58 31.70
C VAL A 363 -35.50 2.18 31.15
N ASP A 364 -34.68 1.20 31.53
CA ASP A 364 -34.75 -0.19 31.07
C ASP A 364 -34.88 -0.29 29.53
N GLN A 365 -35.98 -0.87 29.03
CA GLN A 365 -36.29 -1.00 27.60
C GLN A 365 -37.23 0.09 27.08
N GLY A 366 -37.42 1.18 27.84
CA GLY A 366 -38.27 2.29 27.45
C GLY A 366 -37.75 3.08 26.25
N THR A 367 -38.46 4.16 25.93
CA THR A 367 -38.10 5.07 24.85
C THR A 367 -36.90 5.95 25.22
N TRP A 368 -36.05 6.25 24.23
CA TRP A 368 -34.96 7.21 24.39
C TRP A 368 -35.48 8.63 24.60
N SER A 369 -34.88 9.36 25.53
CA SER A 369 -35.21 10.76 25.83
C SER A 369 -34.75 11.73 24.74
N THR A 370 -35.20 12.98 24.84
CA THR A 370 -34.62 14.09 24.07
C THR A 370 -33.12 14.22 24.37
N PRO A 371 -32.27 14.39 23.34
CA PRO A 371 -30.83 14.43 23.53
C PRO A 371 -30.40 15.72 24.23
N ALA A 372 -29.43 15.60 25.13
CA ALA A 372 -28.64 16.73 25.61
C ALA A 372 -27.45 16.92 24.69
N THR A 373 -27.14 18.17 24.30
CA THR A 373 -26.10 18.48 23.31
C THR A 373 -25.04 19.42 23.86
N LEU A 374 -23.79 19.24 23.43
CA LEU A 374 -22.65 20.10 23.73
C LEU A 374 -21.83 20.30 22.45
N GLU A 375 -21.59 21.55 22.05
CA GLU A 375 -20.65 21.85 20.99
C GLU A 375 -19.22 21.93 21.54
N ILE A 376 -18.28 21.25 20.86
CA ILE A 376 -16.88 21.17 21.24
C ILE A 376 -16.04 21.68 20.07
N VAL A 377 -15.18 22.65 20.32
CA VAL A 377 -14.28 23.21 19.29
C VAL A 377 -12.84 22.90 19.64
N ILE A 378 -12.19 22.11 18.79
CA ILE A 378 -10.77 21.75 18.91
C ILE A 378 -9.97 22.66 17.96
N PRO A 379 -9.12 23.56 18.46
CA PRO A 379 -8.33 24.45 17.62
C PRO A 379 -7.26 23.67 16.83
N ALA A 380 -7.01 24.13 15.60
CA ALA A 380 -5.88 23.66 14.80
C ALA A 380 -4.59 24.36 15.25
N HIS A 381 -3.48 23.64 15.27
CA HIS A 381 -2.15 24.26 15.38
C HIS A 381 -1.87 25.09 14.12
N TRP A 382 -1.00 26.09 14.22
CA TRP A 382 -0.66 26.99 13.11
C TRP A 382 -0.11 26.24 11.88
N TYR A 383 0.64 25.15 12.08
CA TYR A 383 1.20 24.31 11.01
C TYR A 383 0.20 23.32 10.37
N GLU A 384 -0.97 23.13 10.99
CA GLU A 384 -2.06 22.30 10.44
C GLU A 384 -2.99 23.10 9.52
N TRP A 385 -2.78 24.42 9.43
CA TRP A 385 -3.56 25.27 8.52
C TRP A 385 -3.18 24.95 7.08
N ARG A 386 -4.16 24.49 6.29
CA ARG A 386 -3.97 24.07 4.90
C ARG A 386 -3.26 25.12 4.04
N TRP A 387 -3.59 26.40 4.22
CA TRP A 387 -2.97 27.48 3.45
C TRP A 387 -1.47 27.61 3.75
N LEU A 388 -1.05 27.38 4.99
CA LEU A 388 0.35 27.46 5.38
C LEU A 388 1.14 26.27 4.83
N GLN A 389 0.55 25.07 4.84
CA GLN A 389 1.13 23.89 4.21
C GLN A 389 1.31 24.08 2.70
N VAL A 390 0.32 24.69 2.03
CA VAL A 390 0.42 25.07 0.61
C VAL A 390 1.52 26.11 0.40
N LEU A 391 1.58 27.15 1.25
CA LEU A 391 2.61 28.19 1.15
C LEU A 391 4.03 27.65 1.39
N ALA A 392 4.21 26.75 2.35
CA ALA A 392 5.48 26.06 2.58
C ALA A 392 5.87 25.18 1.38
N GLY A 393 4.91 24.47 0.79
CA GLY A 393 5.11 23.71 -0.45
C GLY A 393 5.52 24.59 -1.64
N LEU A 394 4.88 25.75 -1.80
CA LEU A 394 5.24 26.74 -2.82
C LEU A 394 6.62 27.35 -2.57
N LEU A 395 6.97 27.65 -1.32
CA LEU A 395 8.30 28.13 -0.95
C LEU A 395 9.37 27.09 -1.28
N LEU A 396 9.14 25.82 -0.94
CA LEU A 396 10.05 24.73 -1.29
C LEU A 396 10.22 24.60 -2.80
N ALA A 397 9.12 24.64 -3.57
CA ALA A 397 9.17 24.62 -5.03
C ALA A 397 9.95 25.82 -5.59
N ALA A 398 9.75 27.03 -5.05
CA ALA A 398 10.50 28.22 -5.44
C ALA A 398 11.99 28.10 -5.13
N LEU A 399 12.36 27.58 -3.95
CA LEU A 399 13.75 27.32 -3.58
C LEU A 399 14.41 26.29 -4.50
N LEU A 400 13.71 25.20 -4.83
CA LEU A 400 14.19 24.20 -5.78
C LEU A 400 14.38 24.80 -7.18
N LEU A 401 13.43 25.63 -7.64
CA LEU A 401 13.54 26.34 -8.92
C LEU A 401 14.70 27.34 -8.91
N LEU A 402 14.91 28.09 -7.83
CA LEU A 402 16.04 29.01 -7.67
C LEU A 402 17.37 28.25 -7.64
N ALA A 403 17.45 27.13 -6.92
CA ALA A 403 18.64 26.27 -6.89
C ALA A 403 18.94 25.67 -8.27
N ALA A 404 17.93 25.21 -9.00
CA ALA A 404 18.06 24.71 -10.37
C ALA A 404 18.53 25.82 -11.32
N ARG A 405 17.94 27.02 -11.22
CA ARG A 405 18.32 28.19 -12.02
C ARG A 405 19.72 28.69 -11.69
N TRP A 406 20.11 28.67 -10.43
CA TRP A 406 21.47 28.97 -9.97
C TRP A 406 22.47 27.95 -10.52
N ARG A 407 22.16 26.65 -10.40
CA ARG A 407 22.99 25.56 -10.95
C ARG A 407 23.15 25.69 -12.46
N TRP A 408 22.08 26.00 -13.18
CA TRP A 408 22.12 26.22 -14.63
C TRP A 408 22.97 27.44 -15.01
N ARG A 409 22.78 28.57 -14.32
CA ARG A 409 23.62 29.77 -14.53
C ARG A 409 25.09 29.48 -14.24
N HIS A 410 25.38 28.81 -13.15
CA HIS A 410 26.73 28.43 -12.77
C HIS A 410 27.37 27.50 -13.81
N GLN A 411 26.64 26.47 -14.26
CA GLN A 411 27.09 25.60 -15.35
C GLN A 411 27.36 26.37 -16.64
N LYS A 412 26.48 27.30 -17.01
CA LYS A 412 26.63 28.13 -18.23
C LYS A 412 27.85 29.06 -18.15
N LEU A 413 28.11 29.65 -16.99
CA LEU A 413 29.31 30.46 -16.73
C LEU A 413 30.60 29.62 -16.79
N GLN A 414 30.58 28.40 -16.22
CA GLN A 414 31.73 27.48 -16.29
C GLN A 414 31.99 27.02 -17.73
N GLN A 415 30.92 26.73 -18.48
CA GLN A 415 31.01 26.38 -19.90
C GLN A 415 31.66 27.52 -20.70
N GLN A 416 31.23 28.77 -20.51
CA GLN A 416 31.83 29.91 -21.20
C GLN A 416 33.29 30.14 -20.82
N ARG A 417 33.67 29.93 -19.55
CA ARG A 417 35.08 30.01 -19.12
C ARG A 417 35.93 28.91 -19.73
N LEU A 418 35.40 27.68 -19.81
CA LEU A 418 36.08 26.56 -20.43
C LEU A 418 36.22 26.77 -21.94
N GLU A 419 35.17 27.24 -22.62
CA GLU A 419 35.22 27.59 -24.05
C GLU A 419 36.22 28.72 -24.32
N ALA A 420 36.26 29.75 -23.49
CA ALA A 420 37.26 30.83 -23.60
C ALA A 420 38.69 30.31 -23.38
N LEU A 421 38.89 29.42 -22.40
CA LEU A 421 40.19 28.81 -22.14
C LEU A 421 40.62 27.87 -23.28
N ILE A 422 39.70 27.06 -23.81
CA ILE A 422 39.93 26.22 -24.98
C ILE A 422 40.29 27.11 -26.18
N ALA A 423 39.55 28.19 -26.44
CA ALA A 423 39.85 29.11 -27.52
C ALA A 423 41.25 29.75 -27.37
N GLN A 424 41.59 30.21 -26.16
CA GLN A 424 42.91 30.77 -25.87
C GLN A 424 44.04 29.73 -26.08
N ARG A 425 43.87 28.51 -25.58
CA ARG A 425 44.84 27.42 -25.75
C ARG A 425 44.94 26.96 -27.20
N THR A 426 43.82 26.89 -27.92
CA THR A 426 43.80 26.50 -29.33
C THR A 426 44.54 27.52 -30.19
N GLU A 427 44.38 28.81 -29.90
CA GLU A 427 45.10 29.88 -30.60
C GLU A 427 46.60 29.89 -30.28
N GLU A 428 46.98 29.67 -29.01
CA GLU A 428 48.38 29.50 -28.60
C GLU A 428 49.02 28.28 -29.30
N LEU A 429 48.32 27.13 -29.31
CA LEU A 429 48.73 25.91 -30.01
C LEU A 429 48.87 26.11 -31.51
N ARG A 430 47.97 26.89 -32.14
CA ARG A 430 48.07 27.23 -33.57
C ARG A 430 49.31 28.07 -33.85
N ARG A 431 49.59 29.09 -33.05
CA ARG A 431 50.78 29.95 -33.22
C ARG A 431 52.08 29.20 -33.03
N VAL A 432 52.14 28.30 -32.04
CA VAL A 432 53.32 27.45 -31.81
C VAL A 432 53.51 26.46 -32.96
N ASN A 433 52.45 25.79 -33.41
CA ASN A 433 52.54 24.89 -34.58
C ASN A 433 52.97 25.61 -35.86
N GLN A 434 52.48 26.83 -36.09
CA GLN A 434 52.82 27.60 -37.28
C GLN A 434 54.30 28.02 -37.30
N ARG A 435 54.86 28.41 -36.15
CA ARG A 435 56.31 28.65 -36.00
C ARG A 435 57.12 27.38 -36.18
N LEU A 436 56.64 26.25 -35.66
CA LEU A 436 57.32 24.97 -35.81
C LEU A 436 57.39 24.54 -37.28
N ARG A 437 56.29 24.71 -38.03
CA ARG A 437 56.24 24.43 -39.47
C ARG A 437 57.19 25.34 -40.26
N GLN A 438 57.18 26.64 -39.99
CA GLN A 438 58.09 27.59 -40.66
C GLN A 438 59.57 27.28 -40.39
N ALA A 439 59.92 26.87 -39.17
CA ALA A 439 61.29 26.45 -38.85
C ALA A 439 61.67 25.12 -39.52
N ASN A 440 60.73 24.19 -39.64
CA ASN A 440 60.96 22.90 -40.28
C ASN A 440 61.09 23.04 -41.81
N ASP A 441 60.25 23.85 -42.44
CA ASP A 441 60.30 24.11 -43.88
C ASP A 441 61.60 24.84 -44.28
N ALA A 442 62.09 25.77 -43.44
CA ALA A 442 63.38 26.43 -43.62
C ALA A 442 64.58 25.45 -43.51
N LEU A 443 64.54 24.51 -42.56
CA LEU A 443 65.56 23.47 -42.39
C LEU A 443 65.55 22.43 -43.53
N THR A 444 64.39 22.18 -44.12
CA THR A 444 64.25 21.19 -45.22
C THR A 444 64.78 21.75 -46.54
N ALA A 445 64.60 23.05 -46.80
CA ALA A 445 65.15 23.72 -47.98
C ALA A 445 66.69 23.82 -47.99
N GLU A 446 67.32 23.95 -46.82
CA GLU A 446 68.79 24.02 -46.67
C GLU A 446 69.49 22.65 -46.85
N SER A 447 68.74 21.55 -46.80
CA SER A 447 69.29 20.17 -46.84
C SER A 447 69.30 19.51 -48.22
N LEU A 448 68.66 20.11 -49.24
CA LEU A 448 68.38 19.45 -50.54
C LEU A 448 69.18 20.01 -51.73
N SER A 449 69.84 21.15 -51.58
CA SER A 449 70.75 21.72 -52.58
C SER A 449 72.21 21.49 -52.22
N ASP A 450 73.09 21.45 -53.22
CA ASP A 450 74.54 21.54 -53.04
C ASP A 450 74.92 23.00 -52.77
N PRO A 451 75.58 23.33 -51.63
CA PRO A 451 75.84 24.71 -51.22
C PRO A 451 76.81 25.45 -52.13
N LEU A 452 77.64 24.75 -52.92
CA LEU A 452 78.57 25.38 -53.84
C LEU A 452 77.91 25.76 -55.17
N THR A 453 77.17 24.83 -55.77
CA THR A 453 76.66 24.96 -57.15
C THR A 453 75.22 25.42 -57.24
N GLY A 454 74.44 25.29 -56.16
CA GLY A 454 73.00 25.58 -56.14
C GLY A 454 72.15 24.54 -56.89
N LEU A 455 72.75 23.51 -57.48
CA LEU A 455 72.05 22.35 -58.03
C LEU A 455 71.53 21.46 -56.90
N GLY A 456 70.66 20.50 -57.20
CA GLY A 456 70.24 19.53 -56.19
C GLY A 456 71.41 18.66 -55.71
N ASN A 457 71.35 18.22 -54.46
CA ASN A 457 72.31 17.25 -53.93
C ASN A 457 71.74 15.82 -54.01
N ARG A 458 72.53 14.81 -53.65
CA ARG A 458 72.09 13.39 -53.69
C ARG A 458 70.82 13.11 -52.88
N ARG A 459 70.49 13.92 -51.86
CA ARG A 459 69.24 13.76 -51.08
C ARG A 459 68.01 14.21 -51.84
N LEU A 460 68.12 15.23 -52.71
CA LEU A 460 67.01 15.63 -53.59
C LEU A 460 66.57 14.46 -54.49
N LEU A 461 67.54 13.72 -55.04
CA LEU A 461 67.24 12.49 -55.79
C LEU A 461 66.50 11.47 -54.93
N ALA A 462 67.01 11.15 -53.74
CA ALA A 462 66.38 10.18 -52.85
C ALA A 462 64.94 10.58 -52.49
N GLN A 463 64.67 11.88 -52.32
CA GLN A 463 63.34 12.39 -52.03
C GLN A 463 62.38 12.29 -53.22
N ASN A 464 62.85 12.64 -54.43
CA ASN A 464 62.01 12.65 -55.64
C ASN A 464 61.98 11.31 -56.38
N TRP A 465 62.77 10.31 -55.94
CA TRP A 465 62.85 9.00 -56.60
C TRP A 465 61.50 8.31 -56.74
N HIS A 466 60.63 8.43 -55.73
CA HIS A 466 59.30 7.84 -55.79
C HIS A 466 58.46 8.36 -56.96
N GLU A 467 58.58 9.64 -57.30
CA GLU A 467 57.86 10.24 -58.42
C GLU A 467 58.57 9.94 -59.75
N LEU A 468 59.90 10.02 -59.78
CA LEU A 468 60.70 9.79 -60.98
C LEU A 468 60.63 8.34 -61.47
N ARG A 469 60.59 7.35 -60.57
CA ARG A 469 60.46 5.92 -60.95
C ARG A 469 59.11 5.57 -61.59
N CYS A 470 58.09 6.40 -61.39
CA CYS A 470 56.77 6.20 -61.98
C CYS A 470 56.74 6.68 -63.45
N LEU A 471 57.71 7.48 -63.88
CA LEU A 471 57.81 7.94 -65.26
C LEU A 471 58.07 6.76 -66.20
N PRO A 472 57.53 6.81 -67.44
CA PRO A 472 57.69 5.72 -68.39
C PRO A 472 59.14 5.50 -68.83
N GLN A 473 59.90 6.59 -68.92
CA GLN A 473 61.30 6.62 -69.34
C GLN A 473 61.99 7.86 -68.79
N LEU A 474 63.26 7.71 -68.43
CA LEU A 474 64.14 8.75 -67.91
C LEU A 474 65.52 8.61 -68.59
N ALA A 475 65.99 9.63 -69.28
CA ALA A 475 67.38 9.65 -69.75
C ALA A 475 68.29 10.10 -68.60
N VAL A 476 69.42 9.42 -68.44
CA VAL A 476 70.40 9.64 -67.40
C VAL A 476 71.68 10.13 -68.07
N ILE A 477 72.13 11.34 -67.75
CA ILE A 477 73.38 11.90 -68.26
C ILE A 477 74.33 12.12 -67.08
N LEU A 478 75.47 11.44 -67.12
CA LEU A 478 76.58 11.71 -66.22
C LEU A 478 77.62 12.57 -66.95
N ILE A 479 78.03 13.66 -66.30
CA ILE A 479 78.95 14.66 -66.84
C ILE A 479 80.13 14.75 -65.89
N ASP A 480 81.34 14.66 -66.41
CA ASP A 480 82.57 14.85 -65.64
C ASP A 480 83.49 15.85 -66.33
N LEU A 481 84.05 16.76 -65.54
CA LEU A 481 84.97 17.78 -66.04
C LEU A 481 86.36 17.21 -66.29
N ASP A 482 86.81 17.28 -67.53
CA ASP A 482 88.06 16.67 -67.94
C ASP A 482 89.24 17.36 -67.27
N HIS A 483 90.14 16.56 -66.70
CA HIS A 483 91.36 17.05 -66.06
C HIS A 483 91.10 18.08 -64.95
N PHE A 484 89.93 18.10 -64.31
CA PHE A 484 89.59 19.08 -63.27
C PHE A 484 90.57 19.06 -62.10
N LYS A 485 91.09 17.89 -61.71
CA LYS A 485 92.19 17.80 -60.75
C LYS A 485 93.41 18.65 -61.13
N ARG A 486 93.77 18.75 -62.42
CA ARG A 486 94.88 19.64 -62.88
C ARG A 486 94.52 21.11 -62.73
N ILE A 487 93.24 21.48 -62.82
CA ILE A 487 92.79 22.85 -62.56
C ILE A 487 93.00 23.16 -61.07
N ASN A 488 92.54 22.27 -60.18
CA ASN A 488 92.73 22.42 -58.74
C ASN A 488 94.20 22.42 -58.33
N ASP A 489 95.00 21.47 -58.83
CA ASP A 489 96.41 21.33 -58.48
C ASP A 489 97.25 22.53 -58.95
N ARG A 490 96.84 23.19 -60.05
CA ARG A 490 97.58 24.31 -60.65
C ARG A 490 97.11 25.69 -60.19
N TYR A 491 95.81 25.88 -60.03
CA TYR A 491 95.19 27.20 -59.77
C TYR A 491 94.51 27.28 -58.41
N GLY A 492 94.41 26.17 -57.67
CA GLY A 492 93.80 26.08 -56.36
C GLY A 492 92.30 25.77 -56.42
N HIS A 493 91.79 25.22 -55.32
CA HIS A 493 90.38 24.80 -55.21
C HIS A 493 89.38 25.95 -55.39
N ALA A 494 89.72 27.18 -54.99
CA ALA A 494 88.84 28.33 -55.16
C ALA A 494 88.53 28.64 -56.64
N VAL A 495 89.51 28.43 -57.52
CA VAL A 495 89.35 28.59 -58.97
C VAL A 495 88.56 27.41 -59.54
N GLY A 496 88.81 26.19 -59.07
CA GLY A 496 87.98 25.03 -59.39
C GLY A 496 86.52 25.23 -59.00
N ASP A 497 86.24 25.84 -57.85
CA ASP A 497 84.90 26.16 -57.38
C ASP A 497 84.19 27.17 -58.28
N VAL A 498 84.91 28.13 -58.87
CA VAL A 498 84.37 29.04 -59.91
C VAL A 498 83.96 28.25 -61.14
N VAL A 499 84.84 27.35 -61.61
CA VAL A 499 84.54 26.47 -62.76
C VAL A 499 83.29 25.64 -62.49
N LEU A 500 83.18 25.00 -61.31
CA LEU A 500 82.00 24.20 -60.95
C LEU A 500 80.71 25.02 -60.90
N ARG A 501 80.75 26.23 -60.33
CA ARG A 501 79.59 27.14 -60.27
C ARG A 501 79.12 27.57 -61.66
N GLU A 502 80.05 27.88 -62.55
CA GLU A 502 79.71 28.32 -63.90
C GLU A 502 79.24 27.17 -64.79
N VAL A 503 79.85 25.98 -64.67
CA VAL A 503 79.34 24.76 -65.32
C VAL A 503 77.93 24.44 -64.83
N ALA A 504 77.69 24.49 -63.52
CA ALA A 504 76.35 24.32 -62.97
C ALA A 504 75.35 25.33 -63.53
N THR A 505 75.77 26.59 -63.68
CA THR A 505 74.95 27.66 -64.29
C THR A 505 74.69 27.41 -65.78
N LEU A 506 75.63 26.81 -66.52
CA LEU A 506 75.41 26.39 -67.90
C LEU A 506 74.40 25.24 -67.98
N ILE A 507 74.57 24.21 -67.15
CA ILE A 507 73.64 23.08 -67.05
C ILE A 507 72.23 23.57 -66.72
N GLN A 508 72.10 24.44 -65.71
CA GLN A 508 70.80 24.97 -65.27
C GLN A 508 70.11 25.80 -66.35
N ARG A 509 70.87 26.49 -67.20
CA ARG A 509 70.33 27.28 -68.33
C ARG A 509 69.95 26.42 -69.54
N LEU A 510 70.63 25.30 -69.74
CA LEU A 510 70.44 24.43 -70.90
C LEU A 510 69.39 23.34 -70.68
N LYS A 511 69.18 22.92 -69.43
CA LYS A 511 68.13 21.96 -69.07
C LYS A 511 66.75 22.62 -69.11
N GLU A 512 65.71 21.81 -69.26
CA GLU A 512 64.33 22.25 -69.11
C GLU A 512 63.93 22.39 -67.62
N PRO A 513 62.86 23.15 -67.29
CA PRO A 513 62.40 23.29 -65.90
C PRO A 513 62.04 21.97 -65.21
N GLN A 514 61.55 20.99 -65.98
CA GLN A 514 61.19 19.65 -65.52
C GLN A 514 62.38 18.69 -65.31
N ASP A 515 63.54 19.05 -65.85
CA ASP A 515 64.75 18.23 -65.75
C ASP A 515 65.37 18.41 -64.37
N MET A 516 65.88 17.33 -63.79
CA MET A 516 66.58 17.40 -62.51
C MET A 516 68.09 17.40 -62.76
N ALA A 517 68.78 18.45 -62.30
CA ALA A 517 70.23 18.55 -62.35
C ALA A 517 70.81 18.52 -60.93
N LEU A 518 71.80 17.66 -60.75
CA LEU A 518 72.41 17.38 -59.46
C LEU A 518 73.91 17.52 -59.57
N ARG A 519 74.56 17.98 -58.49
CA ARG A 519 75.97 17.73 -58.30
C ARG A 519 76.14 16.33 -57.72
N TRP A 520 76.62 15.40 -58.53
CA TRP A 520 76.75 14.00 -58.16
C TRP A 520 78.01 13.74 -57.35
N GLY A 521 79.13 14.37 -57.71
CA GLY A 521 80.44 14.17 -57.08
C GLY A 521 81.23 15.46 -56.96
N GLY A 522 82.54 15.34 -56.74
CA GLY A 522 83.43 16.51 -56.62
C GLY A 522 83.41 17.37 -57.89
N GLU A 523 83.57 16.74 -59.04
CA GLU A 523 83.60 17.36 -60.38
C GLU A 523 82.56 16.76 -61.35
N GLU A 524 81.63 15.97 -60.80
CA GLU A 524 80.63 15.21 -61.55
C GLU A 524 79.22 15.79 -61.37
N PHE A 525 78.48 15.88 -62.47
CA PHE A 525 77.08 16.30 -62.51
C PHE A 525 76.20 15.20 -63.08
N LEU A 526 75.03 15.02 -62.48
CA LEU A 526 74.03 14.05 -62.92
C LEU A 526 72.77 14.79 -63.37
N LEU A 527 72.33 14.55 -64.60
CA LEU A 527 71.05 15.03 -65.11
C LEU A 527 70.10 13.85 -65.30
N LEU A 528 68.85 14.05 -64.87
CA LEU A 528 67.75 13.12 -65.05
C LEU A 528 66.65 13.83 -65.84
N LEU A 529 66.36 13.32 -67.03
CA LEU A 529 65.56 13.97 -68.06
C LEU A 529 64.28 13.18 -68.36
N PRO A 530 63.12 13.58 -67.79
CA PRO A 530 61.84 12.89 -68.00
C PRO A 530 61.44 12.81 -69.47
N GLY A 531 61.23 11.60 -70.00
CA GLY A 531 60.64 11.38 -71.32
C GLY A 531 61.54 11.70 -72.52
N LEU A 532 62.85 11.90 -72.31
CA LEU A 532 63.83 12.03 -73.39
C LEU A 532 64.34 10.64 -73.81
N ASP A 533 64.48 10.43 -75.12
CA ASP A 533 65.15 9.27 -75.71
C ASP A 533 66.66 9.52 -75.89
N ALA A 534 67.40 8.48 -76.25
CA ALA A 534 68.85 8.53 -76.33
C ALA A 534 69.39 9.52 -77.35
N GLY A 535 68.70 9.69 -78.47
CA GLY A 535 69.11 10.63 -79.51
C GLY A 535 68.97 12.07 -79.02
N ARG A 536 67.84 12.41 -78.40
CA ARG A 536 67.61 13.74 -77.84
C ARG A 536 68.49 14.03 -76.61
N ALA A 537 68.72 13.02 -75.77
CA ALA A 537 69.68 13.13 -74.68
C ALA A 537 71.10 13.38 -75.18
N LEU A 538 71.53 12.70 -76.26
CA LEU A 538 72.82 12.96 -76.93
C LEU A 538 72.93 14.38 -77.46
N VAL A 539 71.87 14.90 -78.09
CA VAL A 539 71.85 16.29 -78.58
C VAL A 539 71.98 17.27 -77.42
N LEU A 540 71.29 17.05 -76.29
CA LEU A 540 71.46 17.90 -75.12
C LEU A 540 72.86 17.76 -74.50
N GLY A 541 73.38 16.55 -74.40
CA GLY A 541 74.73 16.27 -73.93
C GLY A 541 75.78 17.00 -74.76
N GLU A 542 75.71 16.92 -76.09
CA GLU A 542 76.61 17.66 -76.98
C GLU A 542 76.45 19.17 -76.88
N ARG A 543 75.22 19.67 -76.71
CA ARG A 543 75.00 21.10 -76.46
C ARG A 543 75.67 21.55 -75.16
N ILE A 544 75.58 20.75 -74.10
CA ILE A 544 76.25 21.04 -72.83
C ILE A 544 77.77 20.98 -73.02
N ARG A 545 78.29 19.94 -73.67
CA ARG A 545 79.72 19.77 -73.94
C ARG A 545 80.31 20.94 -74.72
N LEU A 546 79.67 21.31 -75.83
CA LEU A 546 80.09 22.44 -76.66
C LEU A 546 79.96 23.77 -75.92
N ALA A 547 78.93 23.94 -75.08
CA ALA A 547 78.78 25.12 -74.24
C ALA A 547 79.91 25.22 -73.21
N VAL A 548 80.27 24.12 -72.52
CA VAL A 548 81.40 24.10 -71.57
C VAL A 548 82.72 24.39 -72.30
N ARG A 549 82.97 23.74 -73.44
CA ARG A 549 84.18 23.93 -74.26
C ARG A 549 84.34 25.37 -74.78
N ALA A 550 83.24 26.04 -75.10
CA ALA A 550 83.23 27.41 -75.62
C ALA A 550 83.15 28.48 -74.52
N HIS A 551 82.82 28.10 -73.28
CA HIS A 551 82.61 29.03 -72.19
C HIS A 551 83.94 29.60 -71.68
N ARG A 552 83.96 30.91 -71.48
CA ARG A 552 85.08 31.61 -70.84
C ARG A 552 84.77 31.75 -69.36
N PHE A 553 85.53 31.02 -68.55
CA PHE A 553 85.36 31.02 -67.10
C PHE A 553 85.81 32.33 -66.48
N ASN A 554 85.02 32.88 -65.56
CA ASN A 554 85.25 34.21 -64.99
C ASN A 554 86.29 34.19 -63.85
N ASP A 555 87.51 33.72 -64.15
CA ASP A 555 88.67 33.83 -63.26
C ASP A 555 89.93 34.25 -64.05
N PRO A 556 90.57 35.39 -63.71
CA PRO A 556 91.75 35.90 -64.42
C PRO A 556 92.93 34.92 -64.46
N SER A 557 93.03 34.00 -63.51
CA SER A 557 94.13 33.03 -63.41
C SER A 557 94.03 31.89 -64.43
N LEU A 558 92.84 31.61 -64.97
CA LEU A 558 92.63 30.55 -65.97
C LEU A 558 93.15 30.93 -67.36
N GLY A 559 93.27 32.22 -67.67
CA GLY A 559 93.72 32.70 -68.99
C GLY A 559 92.90 32.10 -70.15
N ASP A 560 93.58 31.60 -71.18
CA ASP A 560 92.96 30.91 -72.33
C ASP A 560 92.80 29.40 -72.11
N MET A 561 92.81 28.91 -70.86
CA MET A 561 92.62 27.49 -70.58
C MET A 561 91.22 27.03 -70.99
N GLN A 562 91.17 26.08 -71.91
CA GLN A 562 89.93 25.43 -72.33
C GLN A 562 89.57 24.32 -71.34
N VAL A 563 88.42 24.45 -70.68
CA VAL A 563 87.82 23.37 -69.88
C VAL A 563 86.90 22.56 -70.78
N THR A 564 87.07 21.25 -70.77
CA THR A 564 86.20 20.32 -71.51
C THR A 564 85.52 19.37 -70.53
N CYS A 565 84.50 18.67 -71.00
CA CYS A 565 83.84 17.64 -70.21
C CYS A 565 83.54 16.40 -71.06
N SER A 566 83.56 15.26 -70.39
CA SER A 566 83.18 13.98 -70.96
C SER A 566 81.79 13.60 -70.44
N LEU A 567 80.90 13.20 -71.34
CA LEU A 567 79.53 12.86 -71.00
C LEU A 567 79.19 11.42 -71.38
N GLY A 568 78.55 10.73 -70.45
CA GLY A 568 78.00 9.39 -70.66
C GLY A 568 76.50 9.38 -70.45
N ILE A 569 75.79 8.68 -71.34
CA ILE A 569 74.32 8.69 -71.37
C ILE A 569 73.79 7.26 -71.33
N SER A 570 72.76 7.05 -70.52
CA SER A 570 71.98 5.81 -70.45
C SER A 570 70.48 6.10 -70.22
N HIS A 571 69.66 5.06 -70.09
CA HIS A 571 68.22 5.18 -69.86
C HIS A 571 67.75 4.30 -68.72
N TRP A 572 66.81 4.86 -67.95
CA TRP A 572 66.03 4.15 -66.95
C TRP A 572 64.55 4.07 -67.38
N PRO A 573 63.92 2.88 -67.39
CA PRO A 573 64.56 1.58 -67.38
C PRO A 573 65.30 1.32 -68.72
N LEU A 574 66.36 0.50 -68.71
CA LEU A 574 67.15 0.21 -69.91
C LEU A 574 66.31 -0.53 -70.98
N LEU A 575 65.42 -1.41 -70.54
CA LEU A 575 64.34 -1.99 -71.35
C LEU A 575 63.01 -1.71 -70.65
N PRO A 576 61.91 -1.38 -71.36
CA PRO A 576 60.62 -1.11 -70.74
C PRO A 576 60.12 -2.24 -69.83
N THR A 577 60.53 -3.48 -70.11
CA THR A 577 60.19 -4.69 -69.36
C THR A 577 61.06 -4.95 -68.13
N LEU A 578 62.12 -4.15 -67.88
CA LEU A 578 63.07 -4.30 -66.77
C LEU A 578 63.01 -3.10 -65.82
N ARG A 579 61.84 -2.87 -65.21
CA ARG A 579 61.64 -1.81 -64.20
C ARG A 579 62.11 -2.15 -62.78
N GLU A 580 62.56 -3.39 -62.54
CA GLU A 580 62.86 -3.89 -61.18
C GLU A 580 64.31 -3.65 -60.70
N ARG A 581 65.22 -3.16 -61.54
CA ARG A 581 66.54 -2.69 -61.07
C ARG A 581 66.44 -1.31 -60.39
N ASP A 582 67.49 -0.88 -59.70
CA ASP A 582 67.57 0.47 -59.14
C ASP A 582 68.18 1.44 -60.17
N LEU A 583 67.93 2.75 -60.00
CA LEU A 583 68.51 3.82 -60.82
C LEU A 583 70.04 3.70 -60.95
N ASP A 584 70.68 3.20 -59.89
CA ASP A 584 72.12 2.98 -59.80
C ASP A 584 72.66 2.20 -61.01
N GLY A 585 71.92 1.20 -61.51
CA GLY A 585 72.35 0.44 -62.69
C GLY A 585 72.36 1.27 -63.98
N SER A 586 71.49 2.28 -64.12
CA SER A 586 71.56 3.22 -65.25
C SER A 586 72.67 4.24 -65.07
N ILE A 587 72.90 4.72 -63.84
CA ILE A 587 74.03 5.60 -63.54
C ILE A 587 75.35 4.89 -63.86
N GLU A 588 75.50 3.61 -63.49
CA GLU A 588 76.65 2.78 -63.86
C GLU A 588 76.83 2.69 -65.39
N LEU A 589 75.76 2.43 -66.15
CA LEU A 589 75.85 2.37 -67.62
C LEU A 589 76.23 3.72 -68.25
N ALA A 590 75.75 4.84 -67.68
CA ALA A 590 76.16 6.16 -68.09
C ALA A 590 77.64 6.40 -67.76
N ASP A 591 78.11 5.99 -66.57
CA ASP A 591 79.52 6.04 -66.19
C ASP A 591 80.41 5.23 -67.13
N PHE A 592 79.99 4.03 -67.56
CA PHE A 592 80.74 3.27 -68.57
C PHE A 592 80.84 3.96 -69.92
N ALA A 593 79.76 4.61 -70.36
CA ALA A 593 79.81 5.41 -71.58
C ALA A 593 80.77 6.59 -71.45
N MET A 594 80.75 7.28 -70.30
CA MET A 594 81.66 8.37 -69.98
C MET A 594 83.11 7.89 -69.87
N TYR A 595 83.36 6.74 -69.25
CA TYR A 595 84.68 6.13 -69.13
C TYR A 595 85.27 5.85 -70.51
N ARG A 596 84.46 5.33 -71.44
CA ARG A 596 84.92 5.04 -72.80
C ARG A 596 85.22 6.31 -73.58
N VAL A 597 84.43 7.38 -73.43
CA VAL A 597 84.80 8.72 -73.92
C VAL A 597 86.16 9.14 -73.37
N LYS A 598 86.38 9.00 -72.06
CA LYS A 598 87.65 9.37 -71.41
C LYS A 598 88.84 8.56 -71.94
N SER A 599 88.62 7.29 -72.32
CA SER A 599 89.64 6.42 -72.92
C SER A 599 89.97 6.76 -74.38
N GLN A 600 89.04 7.39 -75.10
CA GLN A 600 89.16 7.73 -76.53
C GLN A 600 89.66 9.16 -76.80
N GLY A 601 90.05 9.90 -75.76
CA GLY A 601 90.63 11.24 -75.89
C GLY A 601 89.91 12.34 -75.11
N ARG A 602 88.80 12.03 -74.42
CA ARG A 602 87.94 12.99 -73.68
C ARG A 602 87.23 13.99 -74.60
N ASP A 603 86.49 14.94 -74.02
CA ASP A 603 85.73 15.97 -74.74
C ASP A 603 84.80 15.41 -75.83
N ALA A 604 84.03 14.38 -75.47
CA ALA A 604 82.96 13.85 -76.31
C ALA A 604 81.74 13.43 -75.48
N THR A 605 80.63 13.18 -76.15
CA THR A 605 79.45 12.54 -75.56
C THR A 605 79.29 11.16 -76.16
N MET A 606 78.90 10.18 -75.35
CA MET A 606 78.48 8.88 -75.88
C MET A 606 77.32 8.33 -75.08
N ALA A 607 76.41 7.65 -75.77
CA ALA A 607 75.33 6.92 -75.14
C ALA A 607 75.54 5.41 -75.28
N LEU A 608 75.12 4.69 -74.25
CA LEU A 608 75.00 3.24 -74.27
C LEU A 608 73.50 2.90 -74.28
N VAL A 609 73.05 2.35 -75.41
CA VAL A 609 71.63 2.06 -75.68
C VAL A 609 71.41 0.56 -75.88
N PRO A 610 70.17 0.05 -75.80
CA PRO A 610 69.89 -1.36 -76.10
C PRO A 610 70.14 -1.68 -77.57
N GLY A 611 70.75 -2.84 -77.84
CA GLY A 611 70.89 -3.40 -79.19
C GLY A 611 69.68 -4.26 -79.60
N ALA A 612 69.68 -4.81 -80.82
CA ALA A 612 68.51 -5.53 -81.33
C ALA A 612 68.27 -6.88 -80.62
N GLN A 613 69.29 -7.44 -79.96
CA GLN A 613 69.17 -8.68 -79.19
C GLN A 613 68.90 -8.49 -77.70
N ALA A 614 68.61 -7.25 -77.27
CA ALA A 614 68.31 -6.95 -75.88
C ALA A 614 66.99 -7.62 -75.43
N THR A 615 67.07 -8.65 -74.60
CA THR A 615 65.92 -9.43 -74.08
C THR A 615 65.91 -9.50 -72.55
N LEU A 616 64.75 -9.88 -71.97
CA LEU A 616 64.46 -9.91 -70.53
C LEU A 616 65.48 -10.72 -69.68
N MET A 617 66.22 -11.65 -70.28
CA MET A 617 67.09 -12.59 -69.56
C MET A 617 68.59 -12.21 -69.49
N LEU A 618 69.00 -11.03 -69.97
CA LEU A 618 70.43 -10.77 -70.24
C LEU A 618 71.00 -9.45 -69.69
N LEU A 619 70.70 -9.13 -68.43
CA LEU A 619 71.44 -8.13 -67.65
C LEU A 619 71.67 -8.62 -66.21
N THR A 620 72.43 -9.70 -66.05
CA THR A 620 73.03 -10.15 -64.76
C THR A 620 74.55 -10.26 -64.83
N ALA A 621 75.17 -9.86 -65.96
CA ALA A 621 76.62 -9.81 -66.10
C ALA A 621 77.20 -8.69 -65.21
N PRO A 622 78.33 -8.93 -64.51
CA PRO A 622 79.03 -7.88 -63.79
C PRO A 622 79.54 -6.80 -64.74
N ALA A 623 79.65 -5.58 -64.23
CA ALA A 623 79.98 -4.34 -64.93
C ALA A 623 81.20 -4.39 -65.88
N ASN A 624 82.09 -5.37 -65.70
CA ASN A 624 83.32 -5.54 -66.50
C ASN A 624 83.14 -6.26 -67.86
N ASP A 625 81.92 -6.68 -68.25
CA ASP A 625 81.67 -7.42 -69.50
C ASP A 625 80.92 -6.61 -70.59
N ILE A 626 80.87 -5.27 -70.48
CA ILE A 626 80.11 -4.40 -71.41
C ILE A 626 80.57 -4.52 -72.87
N GLU A 627 81.87 -4.63 -73.14
CA GLU A 627 82.36 -4.80 -74.51
C GLU A 627 81.88 -6.14 -75.12
N ARG A 628 81.67 -7.20 -74.32
CA ARG A 628 81.03 -8.44 -74.79
C ARG A 628 79.56 -8.24 -75.11
N LEU A 629 78.83 -7.50 -74.28
CA LEU A 629 77.41 -7.20 -74.52
C LEU A 629 77.21 -6.34 -75.77
N VAL A 630 78.18 -5.47 -76.07
CA VAL A 630 78.19 -4.70 -77.32
C VAL A 630 78.48 -5.60 -78.52
N HIS A 631 79.49 -6.47 -78.45
CA HIS A 631 79.79 -7.42 -79.53
C HIS A 631 78.64 -8.40 -79.81
N ALA A 632 77.85 -8.76 -78.79
CA ALA A 632 76.68 -9.61 -78.90
C ALA A 632 75.40 -8.86 -79.34
N ASP A 633 75.49 -7.57 -79.68
CA ASP A 633 74.37 -6.72 -80.09
C ASP A 633 73.25 -6.61 -79.04
N VAL A 634 73.60 -6.78 -77.76
CA VAL A 634 72.72 -6.60 -76.59
C VAL A 634 72.75 -5.14 -76.15
N LEU A 635 73.90 -4.47 -76.26
CA LEU A 635 74.06 -3.03 -76.10
C LEU A 635 74.69 -2.46 -77.38
N ARG A 636 74.50 -1.17 -77.62
CA ARG A 636 75.10 -0.45 -78.74
C ARG A 636 75.66 0.87 -78.27
N TRP A 637 76.82 1.20 -78.79
CA TRP A 637 77.38 2.55 -78.68
C TRP A 637 76.67 3.46 -79.66
N LEU A 638 76.21 4.60 -79.16
CA LEU A 638 75.65 5.65 -79.97
C LEU A 638 76.47 6.93 -79.71
N ALA A 639 77.22 7.34 -80.72
CA ALA A 639 77.94 8.60 -80.73
C ALA A 639 77.10 9.68 -81.44
N PRO A 640 77.36 10.96 -81.20
CA PRO A 640 76.82 12.05 -82.00
C PRO A 640 77.26 11.85 -83.46
N GLY A 641 76.31 11.99 -84.38
CA GLY A 641 76.56 11.92 -85.83
C GLY A 641 77.24 13.17 -86.37
#